data_AF-A0A6L2PFU8-F1
#
_entry.id   AF-A0A6L2PFU8-F1
#
_cell.length_a   1.000
_cell.length_b   1.000
_cell.length_c   1.000
_cell.angle_alpha   90.00
_cell.angle_beta   90.00
_cell.angle_gamma   90.00
#
_symmetry.space_group_name_H-M   'P 1'
#
loop_
_entity.id
_entity.type
_entity.pdbx_description
1 polymer ?
#
loop_
_entity_poly.entity_id
_entity_poly.type
_entity_poly.pdbx_seq_one_letter_code
_entity_poly.pdbx_strand_id
1 'polypeptide(L)'
;MEDYKEKTGKMYSVEQGPTLVALQEIAEKHKNVHILQLDVTDFGSYDRVVKNVESVVQDEGLNILFNNAGISPKFTRINLVKVEQMTSGFVTNTVAPLMLTKAFVPLLKRAAQNKSSESLSASRAVVVNLSSILGSIAENSQGGLYPYRASKAALNAVTRSMSVDLKPDGIVVTSMHPGWVKTEMGGPNATMSVEESVSSIIKTVLSLSEQHSGKFLQYDGKEVPCSEYTPIMAERQIGSIHHTFLSSYVRHLLVEIGVEIRNNSATDISNLYLTSNNTLNWNNIGILLGNLPDCFNIHNQPSEWFRTAVHNLWPLFIEAHRCIINCTLQQQAQLWKLSQWTRKEKEIQECYEQFSSFSPTGTVEAVLLLTSIIERSLGNVFLLKGQNVPFLLRDLLSTEELGSILGIVPIMFIQVLLGTPLALNLRNVTWHGFPCPDEIAPELGAILFLVIASMGEILATKNITVDSVPQRPQFSAMIYHSNMLEGCFPDFVSHKTEVENILLKSRHIPHSHLVYWDAILEHYFQSRYGQCLLLLLPQMEQVLRSIFCWANGCPERVLTAESTSFYTTLDEILAENISDKQTNKMRAVLGDSIIEMLQDIFVHQKGPRIRDKVSHGECDLCDIPQILTNHIICATVAVIIQAEEEEESGKCSMDLYNTVQNLTDDMKVCSSDYFSVKTVVKLENQIRDVSKKYASKFHPSSLLKMSIAEVACKLMEWETYPRPESVEGLRCKPWEELIQEDRAHLLQLKHDLWSSMPGIITLNKHDYVNSFSGVAGFITEYKILTVYRSKTETDMLNVLKQIIDNVQLICRQVEEGLSDKYQLLASHMLRSRQRETYHRMLNTVPCLHTAIHCVVLILIIIVMHINSVPVASSEEYQHMYRFLKQVLKYVQNWTTYTSIERNRWNEVLTSTSIFSVHINRALQQNFIFRGIHNPTTTPPKD
;
A
#
# COMPACT_ATOMS: atom_id res chain seq x y z
N MET A 1 2.48 -24.72 55.61
CA MET A 1 1.53 -25.46 56.48
C MET A 1 1.12 -24.61 57.68
N GLU A 2 2.05 -23.93 58.37
CA GLU A 2 1.70 -23.09 59.52
C GLU A 2 0.69 -21.97 59.19
N ASP A 3 0.76 -21.38 57.99
CA ASP A 3 -0.17 -20.30 57.57
C ASP A 3 -1.57 -20.77 57.14
N TYR A 4 -1.74 -22.08 56.83
CA TYR A 4 -3.01 -22.63 56.30
C TYR A 4 -3.84 -23.35 57.37
N LYS A 5 -3.26 -23.60 58.56
CA LYS A 5 -3.89 -24.37 59.66
C LYS A 5 -5.15 -23.72 60.24
N GLU A 6 -5.32 -22.41 60.07
CA GLU A 6 -6.40 -21.63 60.66
C GLU A 6 -7.58 -21.33 59.71
N LYS A 7 -7.50 -21.65 58.40
CA LYS A 7 -8.41 -21.04 57.39
C LYS A 7 -9.22 -21.96 56.47
N THR A 8 -9.18 -23.30 56.56
CA THR A 8 -10.23 -24.29 56.12
C THR A 8 -9.65 -25.71 55.98
N GLY A 9 -10.45 -26.76 56.26
CA GLY A 9 -10.30 -28.14 55.75
C GLY A 9 -9.16 -29.05 56.30
N LYS A 10 -9.31 -30.37 56.08
CA LYS A 10 -8.28 -31.41 56.35
C LYS A 10 -7.13 -31.29 55.33
N MET A 11 -5.89 -31.41 55.79
CA MET A 11 -4.66 -31.14 55.05
C MET A 11 -3.78 -32.38 54.97
N TYR A 12 -3.21 -32.70 53.81
CA TYR A 12 -2.33 -33.86 53.61
C TYR A 12 -0.94 -33.41 53.19
N SER A 13 0.09 -33.92 53.86
CA SER A 13 1.49 -33.69 53.51
C SER A 13 2.14 -34.99 53.06
N VAL A 14 3.06 -34.88 52.09
CA VAL A 14 3.80 -35.99 51.51
C VAL A 14 5.30 -35.80 51.75
N GLU A 15 6.00 -36.80 52.30
CA GLU A 15 7.44 -36.70 52.62
C GLU A 15 8.31 -37.93 52.28
N GLN A 16 9.58 -37.66 51.95
CA GLN A 16 10.75 -38.53 52.10
C GLN A 16 11.88 -37.75 52.83
N GLY A 17 12.33 -38.18 54.02
CA GLY A 17 13.59 -37.71 54.61
C GLY A 17 13.54 -37.13 56.04
N PRO A 18 14.65 -36.52 56.52
CA PRO A 18 14.90 -36.19 57.95
C PRO A 18 14.12 -34.98 58.51
N THR A 19 13.22 -34.38 57.75
CA THR A 19 12.31 -33.29 58.19
C THR A 19 11.05 -33.78 58.93
N LEU A 20 10.92 -35.10 59.11
CA LEU A 20 9.80 -35.80 59.75
C LEU A 20 9.39 -35.18 61.10
N VAL A 21 10.36 -34.72 61.90
CA VAL A 21 10.13 -34.23 63.27
C VAL A 21 9.27 -32.96 63.29
N ALA A 22 9.57 -31.97 62.44
CA ALA A 22 8.83 -30.71 62.43
C ALA A 22 7.38 -30.88 61.94
N LEU A 23 7.16 -31.77 60.97
CA LEU A 23 5.81 -32.07 60.48
C LEU A 23 5.01 -32.93 61.46
N GLN A 24 5.66 -33.88 62.14
CA GLN A 24 5.05 -34.64 63.22
C GLN A 24 4.60 -33.73 64.37
N GLU A 25 5.43 -32.78 64.79
CA GLU A 25 5.07 -31.80 65.82
C GLU A 25 3.84 -30.95 65.42
N ILE A 26 3.72 -30.59 64.14
CA ILE A 26 2.55 -29.86 63.63
C ILE A 26 1.32 -30.77 63.62
N ALA A 27 1.44 -32.02 63.17
CA ALA A 27 0.33 -32.97 63.12
C ALA A 27 -0.19 -33.36 64.51
N GLU A 28 0.71 -33.46 65.50
CA GLU A 28 0.33 -33.67 66.91
C GLU A 28 -0.49 -32.50 67.46
N LYS A 29 -0.17 -31.27 67.07
CA LYS A 29 -0.88 -30.05 67.50
C LYS A 29 -2.18 -29.80 66.72
N HIS A 30 -2.31 -30.33 65.52
CA HIS A 30 -3.40 -30.01 64.60
C HIS A 30 -4.04 -31.28 64.00
N LYS A 31 -5.19 -31.69 64.55
CA LYS A 31 -5.94 -32.90 64.13
C LYS A 31 -6.40 -32.89 62.67
N ASN A 32 -6.42 -31.72 62.03
CA ASN A 32 -6.75 -31.57 60.62
C ASN A 32 -5.54 -31.80 59.71
N VAL A 33 -4.34 -32.08 60.23
CA VAL A 33 -3.14 -32.40 59.44
C VAL A 33 -2.92 -33.91 59.43
N HIS A 34 -2.83 -34.48 58.23
CA HIS A 34 -2.60 -35.89 57.98
C HIS A 34 -1.28 -36.07 57.22
N ILE A 35 -0.38 -36.89 57.75
CA ILE A 35 0.91 -37.17 57.11
C ILE A 35 0.79 -38.44 56.27
N LEU A 36 1.20 -38.35 55.01
CA LEU A 36 1.28 -39.45 54.07
C LEU A 36 2.73 -39.62 53.63
N GLN A 37 3.21 -40.86 53.54
CA GLN A 37 4.54 -41.12 52.99
C GLN A 37 4.42 -41.38 51.49
N LEU A 38 5.10 -40.57 50.67
CA LEU A 38 5.11 -40.75 49.22
C LEU A 38 6.42 -40.23 48.61
N ASP A 39 7.06 -41.10 47.83
CA ASP A 39 8.06 -40.71 46.84
C ASP A 39 7.31 -40.35 45.56
N VAL A 40 7.37 -39.09 45.14
CA VAL A 40 6.65 -38.64 43.95
C VAL A 40 7.17 -39.31 42.67
N THR A 41 8.33 -39.96 42.68
CA THR A 41 8.86 -40.70 41.54
C THR A 41 8.46 -42.18 41.53
N ASP A 42 7.89 -42.71 42.62
CA ASP A 42 7.32 -44.06 42.67
C ASP A 42 5.84 -44.04 42.25
N PHE A 43 5.61 -43.99 40.93
CA PHE A 43 4.28 -43.92 40.33
C PHE A 43 3.37 -45.11 40.73
N GLY A 44 3.94 -46.27 41.08
CA GLY A 44 3.17 -47.44 41.51
C GLY A 44 2.50 -47.26 42.87
N SER A 45 2.96 -46.31 43.68
CA SER A 45 2.41 -46.04 45.02
C SER A 45 1.18 -45.13 45.02
N TYR A 46 0.86 -44.48 43.90
CA TYR A 46 -0.15 -43.41 43.85
C TYR A 46 -1.55 -43.90 44.20
N ASP A 47 -1.97 -45.07 43.72
CA ASP A 47 -3.28 -45.65 44.04
C ASP A 47 -3.50 -45.82 45.55
N ARG A 48 -2.44 -46.20 46.28
CA ARG A 48 -2.48 -46.35 47.74
C ARG A 48 -2.68 -44.99 48.40
N VAL A 49 -1.96 -43.96 47.93
CA VAL A 49 -2.06 -42.61 48.48
C VAL A 49 -3.43 -41.99 48.22
N VAL A 50 -3.95 -42.15 47.00
CA VAL A 50 -5.31 -41.69 46.64
C VAL A 50 -6.35 -42.37 47.51
N LYS A 51 -6.28 -43.70 47.72
CA LYS A 51 -7.19 -44.42 48.62
C LYS A 51 -7.11 -43.93 50.07
N ASN A 52 -5.91 -43.62 50.56
CA ASN A 52 -5.74 -43.07 51.91
C ASN A 52 -6.41 -41.71 52.03
N VAL A 53 -6.22 -40.80 51.05
CA VAL A 53 -6.89 -39.50 51.04
C VAL A 53 -8.41 -39.67 50.92
N GLU A 54 -8.86 -40.54 50.02
CA GLU A 54 -10.29 -40.85 49.79
C GLU A 54 -10.98 -41.34 51.07
N SER A 55 -10.32 -42.19 51.87
CA SER A 55 -10.90 -42.67 53.13
C SER A 55 -11.21 -41.55 54.14
N VAL A 56 -10.53 -40.41 54.01
CA VAL A 56 -10.62 -39.28 54.93
C VAL A 56 -11.49 -38.15 54.36
N VAL A 57 -11.41 -37.85 53.06
CA VAL A 57 -12.27 -36.83 52.42
C VAL A 57 -13.64 -37.37 52.01
N GLN A 58 -13.74 -38.68 51.75
CA GLN A 58 -14.97 -39.37 51.39
C GLN A 58 -15.72 -38.66 50.25
N ASP A 59 -16.99 -38.35 50.45
CA ASP A 59 -17.86 -37.74 49.46
C ASP A 59 -17.51 -36.27 49.18
N GLU A 60 -16.80 -35.58 50.08
CA GLU A 60 -16.41 -34.17 49.92
C GLU A 60 -15.38 -33.97 48.79
N GLY A 61 -14.63 -35.01 48.44
CA GLY A 61 -13.57 -34.94 47.44
C GLY A 61 -12.36 -34.09 47.90
N LEU A 62 -11.46 -33.80 46.96
CA LEU A 62 -10.26 -32.98 47.21
C LEU A 62 -10.39 -31.61 46.52
N ASN A 63 -10.40 -30.51 47.28
CA ASN A 63 -10.54 -29.17 46.69
C ASN A 63 -9.23 -28.60 46.12
N ILE A 64 -8.08 -28.92 46.70
CA ILE A 64 -6.79 -28.35 46.29
C ILE A 64 -5.75 -29.46 46.19
N LEU A 65 -5.18 -29.65 45.00
CA LEU A 65 -3.95 -30.41 44.82
C LEU A 65 -2.78 -29.45 44.58
N PHE A 66 -1.81 -29.43 45.48
CA PHE A 66 -0.64 -28.54 45.39
C PHE A 66 0.64 -29.36 45.13
N ASN A 67 1.07 -29.39 43.87
CA ASN A 67 2.31 -30.07 43.46
C ASN A 67 3.53 -29.20 43.81
N ASN A 68 4.02 -29.33 45.04
CA ASN A 68 5.17 -28.58 45.57
C ASN A 68 6.52 -29.29 45.44
N ALA A 69 6.53 -30.63 45.47
CA ALA A 69 7.75 -31.41 45.47
C ALA A 69 8.60 -31.13 44.22
N GLY A 70 9.90 -30.91 44.40
CA GLY A 70 10.81 -30.66 43.30
C GLY A 70 12.28 -30.67 43.71
N ILE A 71 13.15 -30.86 42.74
CA ILE A 71 14.60 -30.88 42.91
C ILE A 71 15.28 -29.90 41.95
N SER A 72 16.40 -29.33 42.38
CA SER A 72 17.29 -28.55 41.51
C SER A 72 18.72 -29.08 41.68
N PRO A 73 19.35 -29.62 40.62
CA PRO A 73 20.76 -29.99 40.69
C PRO A 73 21.63 -28.73 40.84
N LYS A 74 22.88 -28.91 41.31
CA LYS A 74 23.85 -27.82 41.38
C LYS A 74 24.00 -27.10 40.03
N PHE A 75 24.30 -25.80 40.07
CA PHE A 75 24.53 -25.00 38.87
C PHE A 75 25.56 -25.69 37.96
N THR A 76 25.16 -25.90 36.70
CA THR A 76 25.95 -26.63 35.72
C THR A 76 25.94 -25.85 34.40
N ARG A 77 27.14 -25.59 33.84
CA ARG A 77 27.32 -24.99 32.50
C ARG A 77 27.05 -26.02 31.42
N ILE A 78 26.78 -25.57 30.20
CA ILE A 78 26.35 -26.45 29.09
C ILE A 78 27.26 -27.67 28.86
N ASN A 79 28.57 -27.47 28.96
CA ASN A 79 29.58 -28.50 28.73
C ASN A 79 29.75 -29.51 29.88
N LEU A 80 29.02 -29.33 30.99
CA LEU A 80 29.10 -30.17 32.19
C LEU A 80 27.77 -30.87 32.51
N VAL A 81 26.73 -30.66 31.68
CA VAL A 81 25.40 -31.26 31.88
C VAL A 81 25.46 -32.77 31.70
N LYS A 82 24.88 -33.51 32.64
CA LYS A 82 24.77 -34.97 32.58
C LYS A 82 23.35 -35.43 32.24
N VAL A 83 23.23 -36.54 31.52
CA VAL A 83 21.95 -37.14 31.14
C VAL A 83 21.10 -37.43 32.37
N GLU A 84 21.71 -38.01 33.42
CA GLU A 84 21.00 -38.39 34.64
C GLU A 84 20.40 -37.19 35.37
N GLN A 85 21.06 -36.02 35.31
CA GLN A 85 20.53 -34.78 35.89
C GLN A 85 19.32 -34.27 35.11
N MET A 86 19.38 -34.30 33.77
CA MET A 86 18.25 -33.93 32.90
C MET A 86 17.05 -34.85 33.16
N THR A 87 17.27 -36.17 33.15
CA THR A 87 16.20 -37.16 33.30
C THR A 87 15.59 -37.12 34.70
N SER A 88 16.39 -37.09 35.78
CA SER A 88 15.86 -37.02 37.15
C SER A 88 15.10 -35.72 37.41
N GLY A 89 15.64 -34.57 36.98
CA GLY A 89 14.97 -33.28 37.08
C GLY A 89 13.62 -33.26 36.36
N PHE A 90 13.56 -33.82 35.15
CA PHE A 90 12.33 -33.91 34.37
C PHE A 90 11.30 -34.86 34.98
N VAL A 91 11.73 -36.04 35.44
CA VAL A 91 10.84 -37.03 36.07
C VAL A 91 10.22 -36.45 37.35
N THR A 92 11.01 -35.87 38.24
CA THR A 92 10.52 -35.33 39.51
C THR A 92 9.72 -34.04 39.34
N ASN A 93 10.18 -33.09 38.51
CA ASN A 93 9.56 -31.76 38.44
C ASN A 93 8.42 -31.66 37.39
N THR A 94 8.33 -32.60 36.44
CA THR A 94 7.36 -32.52 35.32
C THR A 94 6.46 -33.75 35.26
N VAL A 95 7.04 -34.95 35.18
CA VAL A 95 6.27 -36.19 35.03
C VAL A 95 5.48 -36.49 36.29
N ALA A 96 6.08 -36.34 37.47
CA ALA A 96 5.41 -36.61 38.73
C ALA A 96 4.19 -35.70 38.98
N PRO A 97 4.24 -34.36 38.82
CA PRO A 97 3.04 -33.53 38.89
C PRO A 97 1.93 -33.94 37.92
N LEU A 98 2.28 -34.36 36.70
CA LEU A 98 1.32 -34.88 35.73
C LEU A 98 0.63 -36.16 36.21
N MET A 99 1.43 -37.16 36.57
CA MET A 99 0.93 -38.46 36.98
C MET A 99 0.16 -38.36 38.30
N LEU A 100 0.58 -37.48 39.21
CA LEU A 100 -0.07 -37.32 40.51
C LEU A 100 -1.42 -36.63 40.32
N THR A 101 -1.47 -35.58 39.50
CA THR A 101 -2.74 -34.94 39.12
C THR A 101 -3.69 -35.96 38.49
N LYS A 102 -3.22 -36.76 37.52
CA LYS A 102 -3.99 -37.85 36.90
C LYS A 102 -4.61 -38.79 37.94
N ALA A 103 -3.84 -39.21 38.95
CA ALA A 103 -4.32 -40.12 39.99
C ALA A 103 -5.39 -39.47 40.89
N PHE A 104 -5.30 -38.16 41.14
CA PHE A 104 -6.22 -37.40 42.00
C PHE A 104 -7.44 -36.80 41.27
N VAL A 105 -7.50 -36.85 39.93
CA VAL A 105 -8.65 -36.37 39.15
C VAL A 105 -10.00 -36.87 39.69
N PRO A 106 -10.19 -38.16 40.07
CA PRO A 106 -11.49 -38.62 40.58
C PRO A 106 -11.96 -37.86 41.84
N LEU A 107 -11.05 -37.54 42.76
CA LEU A 107 -11.38 -36.79 43.99
C LEU A 107 -11.59 -35.30 43.69
N LEU A 108 -10.82 -34.73 42.76
CA LEU A 108 -10.99 -33.34 42.31
C LEU A 108 -12.35 -33.14 41.61
N LYS A 109 -12.75 -34.07 40.73
CA LYS A 109 -14.06 -34.06 40.07
C LYS A 109 -15.19 -34.14 41.09
N ARG A 110 -15.06 -35.01 42.10
CA ARG A 110 -16.06 -35.14 43.17
C ARG A 110 -16.25 -33.82 43.93
N ALA A 111 -15.15 -33.17 44.31
CA ALA A 111 -15.19 -31.86 44.97
C ALA A 111 -15.83 -30.77 44.07
N ALA A 112 -15.50 -30.78 42.78
CA ALA A 112 -16.05 -29.84 41.81
C ALA A 112 -17.55 -30.04 41.56
N GLN A 113 -18.04 -31.28 41.60
CA GLN A 113 -19.45 -31.65 41.43
C GLN A 113 -20.30 -31.22 42.62
N ASN A 114 -19.81 -31.43 43.84
CA ASN A 114 -20.50 -31.03 45.07
C ASN A 114 -20.80 -29.52 45.13
N LYS A 115 -19.98 -28.72 44.44
CA LYS A 115 -20.11 -27.26 44.35
C LYS A 115 -20.31 -26.77 42.92
N SER A 116 -21.04 -27.56 42.12
CA SER A 116 -21.27 -27.27 40.70
C SER A 116 -21.98 -25.93 40.44
N SER A 117 -22.75 -25.42 41.41
CA SER A 117 -23.41 -24.12 41.38
C SER A 117 -22.52 -22.94 41.81
N GLU A 118 -21.32 -23.18 42.37
CA GLU A 118 -20.38 -22.14 42.75
C GLU A 118 -19.44 -21.77 41.59
N SER A 119 -18.97 -20.52 41.58
CA SER A 119 -17.95 -20.07 40.64
C SER A 119 -16.65 -20.86 40.81
N LEU A 120 -15.90 -21.02 39.72
CA LEU A 120 -14.60 -21.65 39.72
C LEU A 120 -13.67 -20.90 40.69
N SER A 121 -13.25 -21.57 41.75
CA SER A 121 -12.37 -21.02 42.78
C SER A 121 -11.70 -22.13 43.59
N ALA A 122 -10.79 -21.76 44.49
CA ALA A 122 -10.13 -22.70 45.40
C ALA A 122 -11.08 -23.43 46.36
N SER A 123 -12.30 -22.92 46.60
CA SER A 123 -13.31 -23.63 47.39
C SER A 123 -13.95 -24.79 46.62
N ARG A 124 -13.87 -24.79 45.28
CA ARG A 124 -14.43 -25.81 44.38
C ARG A 124 -13.40 -26.90 44.09
N ALA A 125 -12.52 -26.68 43.12
CA ALA A 125 -11.43 -27.58 42.78
C ALA A 125 -10.31 -26.83 42.02
N VAL A 126 -9.08 -26.90 42.54
CA VAL A 126 -7.89 -26.29 41.93
C VAL A 126 -6.70 -27.25 41.95
N VAL A 127 -5.86 -27.16 40.92
CA VAL A 127 -4.53 -27.79 40.86
C VAL A 127 -3.49 -26.68 40.72
N VAL A 128 -2.54 -26.66 41.64
CA VAL A 128 -1.44 -25.68 41.65
C VAL A 128 -0.13 -26.42 41.45
N ASN A 129 0.57 -26.09 40.37
CA ASN A 129 1.89 -26.64 40.04
C ASN A 129 2.96 -25.62 40.44
N LEU A 130 3.80 -25.94 41.43
CA LEU A 130 4.86 -25.03 41.84
C LEU A 130 6.00 -25.05 40.81
N SER A 131 6.02 -24.01 39.98
CA SER A 131 7.00 -23.78 38.93
C SER A 131 8.07 -22.80 39.40
N SER A 132 8.82 -22.20 38.46
CA SER A 132 9.87 -21.23 38.76
C SER A 132 9.98 -20.23 37.63
N ILE A 133 10.30 -18.97 37.94
CA ILE A 133 10.66 -17.97 36.92
C ILE A 133 11.77 -18.47 35.99
N LEU A 134 12.66 -19.36 36.48
CA LEU A 134 13.69 -19.98 35.66
C LEU A 134 13.17 -20.93 34.58
N GLY A 135 11.91 -21.38 34.70
CA GLY A 135 11.17 -22.13 33.68
C GLY A 135 10.39 -21.25 32.70
N SER A 136 10.41 -19.92 32.87
CA SER A 136 10.00 -19.01 31.80
C SER A 136 11.07 -19.02 30.71
N ILE A 137 10.68 -19.36 29.49
CA ILE A 137 11.58 -19.29 28.34
C ILE A 137 11.83 -17.81 28.00
N ALA A 138 10.79 -16.98 28.05
CA ALA A 138 10.85 -15.55 27.77
C ALA A 138 11.79 -14.78 28.73
N GLU A 139 11.79 -15.11 30.03
CA GLU A 139 12.63 -14.43 31.03
C GLU A 139 14.06 -15.02 31.14
N ASN A 140 14.44 -15.96 30.27
CA ASN A 140 15.73 -16.63 30.34
C ASN A 140 16.86 -15.85 29.66
N SER A 141 17.35 -14.79 30.31
CA SER A 141 18.50 -13.99 29.83
C SER A 141 19.88 -14.48 30.32
N GLN A 142 19.91 -15.47 31.22
CA GLN A 142 21.14 -15.87 31.92
C GLN A 142 21.64 -17.28 31.55
N GLY A 143 20.80 -18.11 30.91
CA GLY A 143 21.13 -19.50 30.59
C GLY A 143 21.44 -20.35 31.83
N GLY A 144 22.22 -21.42 31.64
CA GLY A 144 22.62 -22.35 32.70
C GLY A 144 21.45 -23.14 33.31
N LEU A 145 21.73 -23.95 34.34
CA LEU A 145 20.71 -24.74 35.06
C LEU A 145 19.79 -25.58 34.14
N TYR A 146 20.35 -26.09 33.04
CA TYR A 146 19.59 -26.77 31.97
C TYR A 146 18.56 -27.79 32.47
N PRO A 147 18.90 -28.72 33.40
CA PRO A 147 17.90 -29.67 33.91
C PRO A 147 16.73 -29.01 34.61
N TYR A 148 17.02 -28.00 35.44
CA TYR A 148 15.99 -27.32 36.23
C TYR A 148 15.09 -26.46 35.34
N ARG A 149 15.69 -25.62 34.48
CA ARG A 149 14.95 -24.75 33.55
C ARG A 149 14.05 -25.56 32.61
N ALA A 150 14.60 -26.57 31.95
CA ALA A 150 13.85 -27.42 31.03
C ALA A 150 12.68 -28.13 31.72
N SER A 151 12.90 -28.66 32.94
CA SER A 151 11.85 -29.32 33.69
C SER A 151 10.70 -28.38 34.11
N LYS A 152 11.02 -27.14 34.53
CA LYS A 152 9.99 -26.16 34.93
C LYS A 152 9.27 -25.53 33.73
N ALA A 153 9.96 -25.35 32.60
CA ALA A 153 9.31 -24.97 31.34
C ALA A 153 8.35 -26.06 30.85
N ALA A 154 8.76 -27.33 30.90
CA ALA A 154 7.90 -28.45 30.55
C ALA A 154 6.71 -28.58 31.51
N LEU A 155 6.88 -28.31 32.81
CA LEU A 155 5.78 -28.27 33.78
C LEU A 155 4.75 -27.19 33.40
N ASN A 156 5.18 -26.02 32.91
CA ASN A 156 4.27 -24.98 32.46
C ASN A 156 3.44 -25.40 31.23
N ALA A 157 4.05 -26.11 30.27
CA ALA A 157 3.32 -26.69 29.13
C ALA A 157 2.29 -27.74 29.60
N VAL A 158 2.68 -28.61 30.53
CA VAL A 158 1.80 -29.61 31.15
C VAL A 158 0.61 -28.95 31.87
N THR A 159 0.86 -27.88 32.64
CA THR A 159 -0.20 -27.08 33.28
C THR A 159 -1.20 -26.55 32.26
N ARG A 160 -0.73 -26.04 31.11
CA ARG A 160 -1.61 -25.51 30.07
C ARG A 160 -2.50 -26.60 29.49
N SER A 161 -1.96 -27.77 29.14
CA SER A 161 -2.76 -28.91 28.66
C SER A 161 -3.78 -29.36 29.70
N MET A 162 -3.37 -29.57 30.96
CA MET A 162 -4.28 -29.92 32.05
C MET A 162 -5.42 -28.92 32.22
N SER A 163 -5.14 -27.62 32.07
CA SER A 163 -6.17 -26.57 32.22
C SER A 163 -7.26 -26.67 31.16
N VAL A 164 -6.92 -27.14 29.96
CA VAL A 164 -7.88 -27.36 28.87
C VAL A 164 -8.67 -28.65 29.13
N ASP A 165 -7.97 -29.73 29.46
CA ASP A 165 -8.58 -31.06 29.64
C ASP A 165 -9.52 -31.13 30.85
N LEU A 166 -9.19 -30.43 31.94
CA LEU A 166 -9.97 -30.44 33.19
C LEU A 166 -11.00 -29.30 33.27
N LYS A 167 -11.06 -28.41 32.26
CA LYS A 167 -12.06 -27.33 32.20
C LYS A 167 -13.50 -27.86 32.25
N PRO A 168 -13.90 -28.91 31.51
CA PRO A 168 -15.27 -29.43 31.55
C PRO A 168 -15.68 -29.98 32.92
N ASP A 169 -14.71 -30.42 33.71
CA ASP A 169 -14.92 -30.93 35.07
C ASP A 169 -15.03 -29.80 36.12
N GLY A 170 -14.82 -28.54 35.71
CA GLY A 170 -14.85 -27.39 36.60
C GLY A 170 -13.65 -27.32 37.56
N ILE A 171 -12.46 -27.69 37.08
CA ILE A 171 -11.22 -27.67 37.85
C ILE A 171 -10.30 -26.60 37.26
N VAL A 172 -9.81 -25.67 38.10
CA VAL A 172 -8.84 -24.64 37.68
C VAL A 172 -7.42 -25.18 37.83
N VAL A 173 -6.57 -24.99 36.83
CA VAL A 173 -5.18 -25.47 36.88
C VAL A 173 -4.23 -24.29 36.64
N THR A 174 -3.24 -24.07 37.50
CA THR A 174 -2.27 -22.96 37.31
C THR A 174 -0.86 -23.36 37.73
N SER A 175 0.15 -22.73 37.12
CA SER A 175 1.54 -22.80 37.57
C SER A 175 1.83 -21.60 38.46
N MET A 176 2.66 -21.75 39.50
CA MET A 176 3.05 -20.65 40.37
C MET A 176 4.55 -20.57 40.62
N HIS A 177 5.13 -19.37 40.56
CA HIS A 177 6.51 -19.08 40.96
C HIS A 177 6.53 -18.53 42.40
N PRO A 178 7.21 -19.20 43.36
CA PRO A 178 7.18 -18.79 44.77
C PRO A 178 8.03 -17.55 45.12
N GLY A 179 8.70 -16.92 44.15
CA GLY A 179 9.79 -15.98 44.41
C GLY A 179 11.12 -16.68 44.68
N TRP A 180 12.19 -15.92 44.94
CA TRP A 180 13.47 -16.47 45.35
C TRP A 180 13.53 -16.55 46.87
N VAL A 181 13.23 -17.74 47.41
CA VAL A 181 12.95 -17.99 48.84
C VAL A 181 14.15 -18.61 49.55
N LYS A 182 14.45 -18.14 50.76
CA LYS A 182 15.53 -18.62 51.65
C LYS A 182 15.27 -20.04 52.19
N THR A 183 15.45 -21.01 51.30
CA THR A 183 15.40 -22.46 51.56
C THR A 183 16.74 -23.10 51.22
N GLU A 184 16.92 -24.39 51.48
CA GLU A 184 18.11 -25.12 51.00
C GLU A 184 18.28 -25.02 49.47
N MET A 185 17.18 -25.02 48.72
CA MET A 185 17.20 -24.88 47.26
C MET A 185 17.50 -23.45 46.80
N GLY A 186 16.96 -22.43 47.48
CA GLY A 186 17.17 -21.03 47.13
C GLY A 186 18.52 -20.46 47.60
N GLY A 187 19.10 -21.05 48.65
CA GLY A 187 20.36 -20.63 49.25
C GLY A 187 20.25 -19.36 50.11
N PRO A 188 21.36 -18.96 50.77
CA PRO A 188 21.37 -17.84 51.72
C PRO A 188 21.15 -16.47 51.08
N ASN A 189 21.40 -16.35 49.77
CA ASN A 189 21.27 -15.10 49.01
C ASN A 189 19.86 -14.85 48.48
N ALA A 190 18.93 -15.78 48.70
CA ALA A 190 17.53 -15.60 48.33
C ALA A 190 16.96 -14.35 49.02
N THR A 191 16.12 -13.60 48.31
CA THR A 191 15.68 -12.27 48.74
C THR A 191 14.48 -12.32 49.68
N MET A 192 13.72 -13.41 49.70
CA MET A 192 12.45 -13.52 50.42
C MET A 192 12.48 -14.63 51.48
N SER A 193 11.82 -14.40 52.62
CA SER A 193 11.61 -15.43 53.64
C SER A 193 10.53 -16.45 53.23
N VAL A 194 10.48 -17.59 53.92
CA VAL A 194 9.48 -18.63 53.67
C VAL A 194 8.08 -18.11 54.01
N GLU A 195 7.95 -17.38 55.11
CA GLU A 195 6.70 -16.82 55.63
C GLU A 195 6.10 -15.81 54.64
N GLU A 196 6.92 -14.88 54.12
CA GLU A 196 6.49 -13.88 53.13
C GLU A 196 6.00 -14.54 51.82
N SER A 197 6.73 -15.55 51.34
CA SER A 197 6.39 -16.32 50.15
C SER A 197 5.05 -17.03 50.33
N VAL A 198 4.94 -17.84 51.38
CA VAL A 198 3.79 -18.73 51.61
C VAL A 198 2.53 -17.93 51.90
N SER A 199 2.61 -16.89 52.73
CA SER A 199 1.47 -16.01 53.01
C SER A 199 0.91 -15.36 51.74
N SER A 200 1.77 -14.99 50.79
CA SER A 200 1.34 -14.42 49.51
C SER A 200 0.76 -15.48 48.58
N ILE A 201 1.43 -16.63 48.43
CA ILE A 201 0.94 -17.77 47.65
C ILE A 201 -0.47 -18.16 48.10
N ILE A 202 -0.71 -18.23 49.41
CA ILE A 202 -2.03 -18.59 49.96
C ILE A 202 -3.08 -17.58 49.56
N LYS A 203 -2.79 -16.27 49.66
CA LYS A 203 -3.73 -15.22 49.21
C LYS A 203 -4.05 -15.38 47.73
N THR A 204 -3.03 -15.60 46.89
CA THR A 204 -3.22 -15.79 45.46
C THR A 204 -4.03 -17.03 45.14
N VAL A 205 -3.70 -18.18 45.75
CA VAL A 205 -4.44 -19.45 45.58
C VAL A 205 -5.91 -19.29 45.93
N LEU A 206 -6.22 -18.63 47.06
CA LEU A 206 -7.60 -18.37 47.46
C LEU A 206 -8.34 -17.40 46.53
N SER A 207 -7.62 -16.57 45.77
CA SER A 207 -8.20 -15.66 44.77
C SER A 207 -8.29 -16.24 43.36
N LEU A 208 -7.81 -17.48 43.14
CA LEU A 208 -7.86 -18.12 41.83
C LEU A 208 -9.30 -18.28 41.35
N SER A 209 -9.46 -18.15 40.05
CA SER A 209 -10.74 -18.22 39.35
C SER A 209 -10.53 -18.70 37.92
N GLU A 210 -11.59 -18.82 37.12
CA GLU A 210 -11.50 -19.29 35.73
C GLU A 210 -10.47 -18.52 34.90
N GLN A 211 -10.38 -17.19 35.08
CA GLN A 211 -9.45 -16.34 34.34
C GLN A 211 -7.97 -16.67 34.59
N HIS A 212 -7.68 -17.38 35.68
CA HIS A 212 -6.34 -17.78 36.07
C HIS A 212 -5.98 -19.20 35.57
N SER A 213 -6.95 -19.94 35.02
CA SER A 213 -6.74 -21.30 34.54
C SER A 213 -5.83 -21.32 33.31
N GLY A 214 -4.80 -22.15 33.35
CA GLY A 214 -3.77 -22.29 32.33
C GLY A 214 -2.69 -21.22 32.36
N LYS A 215 -2.76 -20.26 33.29
CA LYS A 215 -1.76 -19.20 33.44
C LYS A 215 -0.59 -19.63 34.32
N PHE A 216 0.54 -18.94 34.17
CA PHE A 216 1.68 -19.03 35.06
C PHE A 216 1.77 -17.75 35.89
N LEU A 217 1.65 -17.85 37.22
CA LEU A 217 1.55 -16.71 38.12
C LEU A 217 2.77 -16.63 39.06
N GLN A 218 3.06 -15.46 39.58
CA GLN A 218 3.98 -15.23 40.69
C GLN A 218 3.23 -15.38 42.04
N TYR A 219 3.99 -15.49 43.12
CA TYR A 219 3.49 -15.60 44.49
C TYR A 219 2.52 -14.47 44.90
N ASP A 220 2.54 -13.32 44.22
CA ASP A 220 1.66 -12.17 44.45
C ASP A 220 0.48 -12.09 43.45
N GLY A 221 0.34 -13.08 42.55
CA GLY A 221 -0.72 -13.15 41.55
C GLY A 221 -0.39 -12.51 40.20
N LYS A 222 0.78 -11.88 40.03
CA LYS A 222 1.19 -11.34 38.72
C LYS A 222 1.46 -12.46 37.72
N GLU A 223 1.07 -12.28 36.47
CA GLU A 223 1.34 -13.25 35.43
C GLU A 223 2.82 -13.26 35.02
N VAL A 224 3.35 -14.44 34.76
CA VAL A 224 4.73 -14.70 34.33
C VAL A 224 4.68 -15.30 32.92
N PRO A 225 5.38 -14.75 31.93
CA PRO A 225 5.34 -15.25 30.56
C PRO A 225 5.98 -16.65 30.47
N CYS A 226 5.38 -17.61 29.75
CA CYS A 226 5.91 -18.97 29.61
C CYS A 226 6.83 -19.17 28.39
N SER A 227 6.55 -18.51 27.26
CA SER A 227 7.25 -18.59 25.97
C SER A 227 7.11 -17.28 25.20
N GLU A 228 7.97 -17.00 24.22
CA GLU A 228 7.83 -15.88 23.25
C GLU A 228 6.64 -16.02 22.27
N TYR A 229 5.63 -16.81 22.63
CA TYR A 229 4.36 -16.92 21.91
C TYR A 229 3.26 -16.36 22.80
N THR A 230 2.84 -15.13 22.52
CA THR A 230 1.62 -14.54 23.07
C THR A 230 0.40 -15.02 22.27
N PRO A 231 -0.63 -15.56 22.93
CA PRO A 231 -1.95 -15.74 22.33
C PRO A 231 -2.53 -14.36 22.00
N ILE A 232 -2.75 -14.09 20.72
CA ILE A 232 -3.49 -12.93 20.24
C ILE A 232 -4.95 -13.16 20.58
N MET A 233 -5.38 -12.74 21.77
CA MET A 233 -6.76 -12.35 22.13
C MET A 233 -6.81 -11.99 23.62
N ALA A 234 -6.37 -10.77 23.94
CA ALA A 234 -6.73 -9.93 25.10
C ALA A 234 -5.51 -9.07 25.50
N GLU A 235 -5.52 -7.83 25.00
CA GLU A 235 -4.83 -6.66 25.56
C GLU A 235 -3.30 -6.73 25.78
N ARG A 236 -2.59 -6.16 24.79
CA ARG A 236 -1.63 -5.04 24.95
C ARG A 236 -0.52 -5.18 26.00
N GLN A 237 0.72 -5.44 25.55
CA GLN A 237 1.87 -4.53 25.73
C GLN A 237 3.12 -4.99 24.91
N ILE A 238 3.31 -4.26 23.81
CA ILE A 238 4.48 -3.98 22.94
C ILE A 238 5.87 -4.47 23.41
N GLY A 239 6.60 -5.21 22.55
CA GLY A 239 8.07 -5.29 22.60
C GLY A 239 8.79 -6.43 21.85
N SER A 240 8.94 -6.32 20.52
CA SER A 240 9.83 -7.09 19.59
C SER A 240 9.50 -8.58 19.37
N ILE A 241 9.22 -9.09 18.16
CA ILE A 241 9.71 -8.80 16.81
C ILE A 241 8.51 -8.82 15.83
N HIS A 242 8.13 -7.66 15.29
CA HIS A 242 7.29 -7.56 14.09
C HIS A 242 8.19 -7.42 12.86
N HIS A 243 7.92 -8.18 11.79
CA HIS A 243 8.48 -7.97 10.45
C HIS A 243 8.05 -6.57 9.97
N THR A 244 8.94 -5.60 10.12
CA THR A 244 8.75 -4.23 9.67
C THR A 244 9.17 -4.11 8.21
N PHE A 245 8.52 -3.21 7.46
CA PHE A 245 9.00 -2.78 6.14
C PHE A 245 9.78 -1.46 6.19
N LEU A 246 9.98 -0.92 7.39
CA LEU A 246 10.74 0.31 7.63
C LEU A 246 12.23 -0.02 7.80
N SER A 247 13.10 0.85 7.30
CA SER A 247 14.53 0.76 7.64
C SER A 247 14.74 0.98 9.13
N SER A 248 15.87 0.53 9.67
CA SER A 248 16.21 0.73 11.09
C SER A 248 16.14 2.19 11.51
N TYR A 249 16.59 3.12 10.65
CA TYR A 249 16.55 4.55 10.93
C TYR A 249 15.12 5.09 10.96
N VAL A 250 14.30 4.75 9.95
CA VAL A 250 12.91 5.23 9.88
C VAL A 250 12.05 4.61 10.97
N ARG A 251 12.22 3.32 11.26
CA ARG A 251 11.58 2.64 12.39
C ARG A 251 11.94 3.30 13.72
N HIS A 252 13.20 3.66 13.90
CA HIS A 252 13.63 4.36 15.11
C HIS A 252 12.89 5.69 15.30
N LEU A 253 12.79 6.49 14.24
CA LEU A 253 12.08 7.78 14.28
C LEU A 253 10.56 7.64 14.47
N LEU A 254 9.92 6.73 13.74
CA LEU A 254 8.46 6.60 13.72
C LEU A 254 7.91 5.83 14.94
N VAL A 255 8.64 4.83 15.43
CA VAL A 255 8.16 3.86 16.41
C VAL A 255 8.94 3.93 17.72
N GLU A 256 10.26 3.73 17.67
CA GLU A 256 11.06 3.44 18.88
C GLU A 256 11.15 4.62 19.83
N ILE A 257 11.41 5.83 19.32
CA ILE A 257 11.42 7.07 20.13
C ILE A 257 10.10 7.21 20.91
N GLY A 258 8.99 6.91 20.25
CA GLY A 258 7.69 7.02 20.89
C GLY A 258 7.42 6.00 21.98
N VAL A 259 7.89 4.77 21.77
CA VAL A 259 7.83 3.71 22.78
C VAL A 259 8.70 4.07 23.99
N GLU A 260 9.93 4.54 23.76
CA GLU A 260 10.84 4.98 24.81
C GLU A 260 10.22 6.08 25.68
N ILE A 261 9.65 7.10 25.05
CA ILE A 261 9.09 8.24 25.76
C ILE A 261 7.85 7.85 26.57
N ARG A 262 6.96 6.99 26.02
CA ARG A 262 5.79 6.47 26.75
C ARG A 262 6.17 5.66 27.99
N ASN A 263 7.26 4.89 27.92
CA ASN A 263 7.74 4.07 29.04
C ASN A 263 8.40 4.92 30.14
N ASN A 264 8.99 6.06 29.77
CA ASN A 264 9.72 6.95 30.69
C ASN A 264 8.85 8.07 31.28
N SER A 265 7.68 8.38 30.70
CA SER A 265 6.84 9.49 31.12
C SER A 265 6.04 9.19 32.40
N ALA A 266 6.61 9.59 33.54
CA ALA A 266 5.91 9.79 34.82
C ALA A 266 5.51 11.27 35.07
N THR A 267 5.59 12.13 34.05
CA THR A 267 5.45 13.59 34.21
C THR A 267 4.26 14.16 33.45
N ASP A 268 3.39 14.85 34.19
CA ASP A 268 2.24 15.60 33.71
C ASP A 268 2.73 16.91 33.04
N ILE A 269 2.90 16.91 31.71
CA ILE A 269 3.34 18.09 30.93
C ILE A 269 2.12 18.79 30.28
N SER A 270 0.93 18.64 30.85
CA SER A 270 -0.28 19.23 30.30
C SER A 270 -0.22 20.76 30.31
N ASN A 271 -0.38 21.38 29.14
CA ASN A 271 -0.63 22.80 28.87
C ASN A 271 0.54 23.69 28.40
N LEU A 272 1.76 23.18 28.21
CA LEU A 272 2.86 24.03 27.69
C LEU A 272 2.87 24.16 26.17
N TYR A 273 2.46 23.13 25.42
CA TYR A 273 2.67 23.09 23.97
C TYR A 273 1.45 23.48 23.13
N LEU A 274 0.27 23.58 23.76
CA LEU A 274 -0.98 23.98 23.13
C LEU A 274 -1.44 25.34 23.67
N THR A 275 -2.06 26.15 22.82
CA THR A 275 -2.69 27.41 23.21
C THR A 275 -4.09 27.17 23.80
N SER A 276 -4.72 28.22 24.35
CA SER A 276 -6.12 28.17 24.77
C SER A 276 -7.11 27.86 23.64
N ASN A 277 -6.69 28.02 22.38
CA ASN A 277 -7.52 27.78 21.20
C ASN A 277 -7.37 26.34 20.65
N ASN A 278 -6.68 25.45 21.38
CA ASN A 278 -6.29 24.12 20.91
C ASN A 278 -5.47 24.16 19.61
N THR A 279 -4.57 25.15 19.50
CA THR A 279 -3.58 25.25 18.43
C THR A 279 -2.17 25.10 19.01
N LEU A 280 -1.17 24.96 18.14
CA LEU A 280 0.23 24.76 18.50
C LEU A 280 0.87 26.05 19.02
N ASN A 281 1.56 25.99 20.17
CA ASN A 281 2.33 27.10 20.70
C ASN A 281 3.72 27.17 20.04
N TRP A 282 3.81 27.97 18.97
CA TRP A 282 5.02 28.08 18.14
C TRP A 282 6.27 28.57 18.89
N ASN A 283 6.13 29.37 19.94
CA ASN A 283 7.28 29.84 20.72
C ASN A 283 7.93 28.66 21.46
N ASN A 284 7.12 27.82 22.11
CA ASN A 284 7.63 26.66 22.84
C ASN A 284 8.11 25.56 21.90
N ILE A 285 7.45 25.38 20.75
CA ILE A 285 7.89 24.42 19.71
C ILE A 285 9.24 24.84 19.11
N GLY A 286 9.46 26.14 18.91
CA GLY A 286 10.76 26.66 18.45
C GLY A 286 11.91 26.27 19.38
N ILE A 287 11.67 26.24 20.70
CA ILE A 287 12.67 25.79 21.68
C ILE A 287 12.97 24.29 21.53
N LEU A 288 11.95 23.45 21.26
CA LEU A 288 12.12 22.00 21.08
C LEU A 288 12.92 21.65 19.83
N LEU A 289 12.74 22.42 18.75
CA LEU A 289 13.48 22.29 17.50
C LEU A 289 14.95 22.76 17.63
N GLY A 290 15.29 23.48 18.70
CA GLY A 290 16.64 23.99 18.99
C GLY A 290 17.05 25.20 18.14
N ASN A 291 18.27 25.69 18.36
CA ASN A 291 18.85 26.78 17.58
C ASN A 291 19.50 26.22 16.32
N LEU A 292 18.90 26.49 15.16
CA LEU A 292 19.46 26.10 13.86
C LEU A 292 19.53 27.26 12.87
N PRO A 293 20.64 27.42 12.11
CA PRO A 293 20.76 28.45 11.10
C PRO A 293 20.06 28.01 9.80
N ASP A 294 19.12 28.82 9.33
CA ASP A 294 18.41 28.76 8.03
C ASP A 294 17.47 27.54 7.81
N CYS A 295 16.17 27.76 8.05
CA CYS A 295 15.09 26.77 7.83
C CYS A 295 14.94 26.31 6.39
N PHE A 296 15.38 27.11 5.41
CA PHE A 296 15.27 26.75 3.99
C PHE A 296 16.32 25.71 3.57
N ASN A 297 17.32 25.48 4.43
CA ASN A 297 18.42 24.52 4.23
C ASN A 297 18.37 23.32 5.21
N ILE A 298 17.20 23.04 5.80
CA ILE A 298 17.02 21.94 6.77
C ILE A 298 17.45 20.56 6.21
N HIS A 299 17.37 20.37 4.90
CA HIS A 299 17.76 19.13 4.23
C HIS A 299 19.26 18.81 4.33
N ASN A 300 20.10 19.81 4.67
CA ASN A 300 21.53 19.63 4.90
C ASN A 300 21.87 19.24 6.35
N GLN A 301 20.88 19.13 7.23
CA GLN A 301 21.12 18.73 8.61
C GLN A 301 21.49 17.25 8.73
N PRO A 302 22.39 16.88 9.67
CA PRO A 302 22.73 15.49 9.91
C PRO A 302 21.53 14.71 10.47
N SER A 303 21.50 13.40 10.25
CA SER A 303 20.47 12.50 10.78
C SER A 303 20.28 12.60 12.29
N GLU A 304 21.37 12.80 13.04
CA GLU A 304 21.33 12.96 14.50
C GLU A 304 20.53 14.19 14.95
N TRP A 305 20.54 15.26 14.14
CA TRP A 305 19.72 16.42 14.42
C TRP A 305 18.23 16.08 14.32
N PHE A 306 17.81 15.37 13.26
CA PHE A 306 16.43 14.94 13.10
C PHE A 306 15.98 13.99 14.21
N ARG A 307 16.84 13.05 14.61
CA ARG A 307 16.60 12.18 15.77
C ARG A 307 16.34 12.99 17.04
N THR A 308 17.20 13.97 17.32
CA THR A 308 17.05 14.85 18.50
C THR A 308 15.77 15.69 18.42
N ALA A 309 15.48 16.28 17.27
CA ALA A 309 14.28 17.10 17.05
C ALA A 309 13.01 16.27 17.24
N VAL A 310 12.92 15.08 16.64
CA VAL A 310 11.77 14.17 16.77
C VAL A 310 11.60 13.71 18.23
N HIS A 311 12.69 13.34 18.90
CA HIS A 311 12.67 12.98 20.31
C HIS A 311 12.12 14.12 21.18
N ASN A 312 12.57 15.35 20.96
CA ASN A 312 12.07 16.53 21.70
C ASN A 312 10.61 16.87 21.40
N LEU A 313 10.12 16.57 20.20
CA LEU A 313 8.74 16.84 19.78
C LEU A 313 7.74 15.77 20.23
N TRP A 314 8.17 14.56 20.55
CA TRP A 314 7.25 13.48 20.88
C TRP A 314 6.29 13.76 22.07
N PRO A 315 6.70 14.47 23.15
CA PRO A 315 5.76 14.87 24.21
C PRO A 315 4.60 15.74 23.69
N LEU A 316 4.85 16.58 22.68
CA LEU A 316 3.80 17.33 22.00
C LEU A 316 2.86 16.39 21.22
N PHE A 317 3.36 15.34 20.58
CA PHE A 317 2.51 14.39 19.84
C PHE A 317 1.56 13.62 20.79
N ILE A 318 2.04 13.23 21.97
CA ILE A 318 1.22 12.63 23.03
C ILE A 318 0.13 13.60 23.48
N GLU A 319 0.48 14.86 23.74
CA GLU A 319 -0.49 15.88 24.14
C GLU A 319 -1.52 16.17 23.04
N ALA A 320 -1.08 16.21 21.78
CA ALA A 320 -1.96 16.39 20.63
C ALA A 320 -3.00 15.26 20.56
N HIS A 321 -2.56 14.01 20.72
CA HIS A 321 -3.46 12.85 20.77
C HIS A 321 -4.49 12.95 21.90
N ARG A 322 -4.03 13.31 23.11
CA ARG A 322 -4.90 13.51 24.27
C ARG A 322 -5.94 14.60 24.01
N CYS A 323 -5.55 15.70 23.37
CA CYS A 323 -6.43 16.80 23.01
C CYS A 323 -7.47 16.41 21.93
N ILE A 324 -7.05 15.63 20.93
CA ILE A 324 -7.92 15.19 19.83
C ILE A 324 -8.95 14.18 20.30
N ILE A 325 -8.57 13.18 21.11
CA ILE A 325 -9.50 12.18 21.65
C ILE A 325 -10.47 12.78 22.67
N ASN A 326 -10.01 13.66 23.55
CA ASN A 326 -10.84 14.25 24.61
C ASN A 326 -11.46 15.60 24.20
N CYS A 327 -11.55 15.87 22.90
CA CYS A 327 -12.02 17.14 22.38
C CYS A 327 -13.51 17.33 22.67
N THR A 328 -13.89 18.42 23.35
CA THR A 328 -15.31 18.78 23.53
C THR A 328 -15.93 19.24 22.21
N LEU A 329 -17.26 19.18 22.09
CA LEU A 329 -17.99 19.67 20.90
C LEU A 329 -17.64 21.13 20.53
N GLN A 330 -17.44 21.98 21.54
CA GLN A 330 -17.03 23.38 21.32
C GLN A 330 -15.61 23.47 20.74
N GLN A 331 -14.69 22.67 21.24
CA GLN A 331 -13.32 22.62 20.75
C GLN A 331 -13.25 22.02 19.34
N GLN A 332 -14.04 20.98 19.04
CA GLN A 332 -14.18 20.45 17.68
C GLN A 332 -14.72 21.51 16.71
N ALA A 333 -15.77 22.24 17.09
CA ALA A 333 -16.31 23.32 16.27
C ALA A 333 -15.26 24.41 15.97
N GLN A 334 -14.38 24.70 16.93
CA GLN A 334 -13.26 25.61 16.74
C GLN A 334 -12.20 25.03 15.79
N LEU A 335 -11.85 23.75 15.89
CA LEU A 335 -10.95 23.07 14.94
C LEU A 335 -11.50 23.14 13.51
N TRP A 336 -12.79 22.89 13.31
CA TRP A 336 -13.45 22.97 12.01
C TRP A 336 -13.48 24.38 11.44
N LYS A 337 -13.71 25.37 12.29
CA LYS A 337 -13.61 26.79 11.90
C LYS A 337 -12.19 27.13 11.44
N LEU A 338 -11.19 26.67 12.17
CA LEU A 338 -9.77 26.90 11.85
C LEU A 338 -9.28 26.05 10.67
N SER A 339 -10.01 25.02 10.22
CA SER A 339 -9.63 24.23 9.03
C SER A 339 -10.22 24.77 7.72
N GLN A 340 -11.13 25.75 7.75
CA GLN A 340 -11.85 26.24 6.56
C GLN A 340 -10.95 26.80 5.45
N TRP A 341 -9.73 27.25 5.78
CA TRP A 341 -8.76 27.72 4.78
C TRP A 341 -8.35 26.62 3.78
N THR A 342 -8.54 25.35 4.13
CA THR A 342 -8.32 24.20 3.24
C THR A 342 -9.49 23.97 2.26
N ARG A 343 -10.69 24.45 2.59
CA ARG A 343 -11.97 24.14 1.92
C ARG A 343 -12.28 22.64 1.83
N LYS A 344 -11.78 21.88 2.80
CA LYS A 344 -11.91 20.42 2.91
C LYS A 344 -12.44 20.02 4.29
N GLU A 345 -13.29 20.86 4.88
CA GLU A 345 -13.81 20.66 6.25
C GLU A 345 -14.60 19.35 6.40
N LYS A 346 -15.33 18.92 5.37
CA LYS A 346 -16.12 17.68 5.41
C LYS A 346 -15.21 16.45 5.47
N GLU A 347 -14.21 16.42 4.60
CA GLU A 347 -13.23 15.34 4.53
C GLU A 347 -12.39 15.26 5.82
N ILE A 348 -12.05 16.41 6.41
CA ILE A 348 -11.35 16.45 7.71
C ILE A 348 -12.26 15.95 8.84
N GLN A 349 -13.55 16.31 8.84
CA GLN A 349 -14.52 15.84 9.84
C GLN A 349 -14.75 14.33 9.75
N GLU A 350 -15.00 13.81 8.56
CA GLU A 350 -15.16 12.37 8.32
C GLU A 350 -13.91 11.60 8.76
N CYS A 351 -12.73 12.12 8.41
CA CYS A 351 -11.45 11.58 8.85
C CYS A 351 -11.29 11.57 10.37
N TYR A 352 -11.71 12.63 11.06
CA TYR A 352 -11.70 12.69 12.51
C TYR A 352 -12.63 11.66 13.15
N GLU A 353 -13.83 11.45 12.58
CA GLU A 353 -14.77 10.43 13.05
C GLU A 353 -14.17 9.02 12.90
N GLN A 354 -13.58 8.72 11.74
CA GLN A 354 -12.92 7.43 11.49
C GLN A 354 -11.72 7.23 12.42
N PHE A 355 -10.87 8.25 12.58
CA PHE A 355 -9.75 8.23 13.51
C PHE A 355 -10.21 7.96 14.96
N SER A 356 -11.30 8.61 15.38
CA SER A 356 -11.85 8.48 16.74
C SER A 356 -12.57 7.15 16.98
N SER A 357 -13.00 6.46 15.92
CA SER A 357 -13.68 5.17 16.01
C SER A 357 -12.74 3.98 16.30
N PHE A 358 -11.42 4.23 16.38
CA PHE A 358 -10.37 3.22 16.61
C PHE A 358 -10.38 2.08 15.59
N SER A 359 -10.62 2.37 14.31
CA SER A 359 -10.46 1.36 13.27
C SER A 359 -8.99 0.93 13.15
N PRO A 360 -8.69 -0.34 12.82
CA PRO A 360 -7.32 -0.83 12.71
C PRO A 360 -6.43 -0.04 11.73
N THR A 361 -7.02 0.57 10.70
CA THR A 361 -6.32 1.34 9.65
C THR A 361 -6.53 2.85 9.77
N GLY A 362 -7.37 3.31 10.69
CA GLY A 362 -7.89 4.69 10.71
C GLY A 362 -6.81 5.75 10.89
N THR A 363 -5.75 5.45 11.63
CA THR A 363 -4.61 6.39 11.76
C THR A 363 -3.89 6.58 10.42
N VAL A 364 -3.71 5.51 9.65
CA VAL A 364 -3.02 5.56 8.36
C VAL A 364 -3.90 6.25 7.32
N GLU A 365 -5.21 5.96 7.30
CA GLU A 365 -6.19 6.70 6.49
C GLU A 365 -6.12 8.21 6.79
N ALA A 366 -6.09 8.58 8.07
CA ALA A 366 -6.00 9.98 8.46
C ALA A 366 -4.69 10.63 8.00
N VAL A 367 -3.56 9.94 8.15
CA VAL A 367 -2.27 10.45 7.68
C VAL A 367 -2.26 10.64 6.16
N LEU A 368 -2.73 9.65 5.38
CA LEU A 368 -2.78 9.75 3.93
C LEU A 368 -3.62 10.95 3.47
N LEU A 369 -4.83 11.11 4.03
CA LEU A 369 -5.73 12.19 3.65
C LEU A 369 -5.23 13.57 4.11
N LEU A 370 -4.88 13.70 5.38
CA LEU A 370 -4.50 15.00 5.95
C LEU A 370 -3.19 15.52 5.36
N THR A 371 -2.23 14.64 5.05
CA THR A 371 -0.99 15.07 4.38
C THR A 371 -1.25 15.57 2.96
N SER A 372 -2.13 14.92 2.20
CA SER A 372 -2.55 15.40 0.87
C SER A 372 -3.31 16.72 0.94
N ILE A 373 -4.18 16.91 1.94
CA ILE A 373 -4.88 18.19 2.17
C ILE A 373 -3.88 19.30 2.53
N ILE A 374 -2.93 19.03 3.42
CA ILE A 374 -1.88 20.00 3.82
C ILE A 374 -1.04 20.39 2.59
N GLU A 375 -0.55 19.42 1.82
CA GLU A 375 0.26 19.65 0.62
C GLU A 375 -0.48 20.54 -0.40
N ARG A 376 -1.75 20.20 -0.68
CA ARG A 376 -2.58 20.99 -1.60
C ARG A 376 -2.83 22.41 -1.07
N SER A 377 -3.18 22.53 0.21
CA SER A 377 -3.58 23.80 0.82
C SER A 377 -2.40 24.75 1.00
N LEU A 378 -1.21 24.25 1.33
CA LEU A 378 0.01 25.08 1.40
C LEU A 378 0.39 25.65 0.04
N GLY A 379 0.23 24.87 -1.04
CA GLY A 379 0.46 25.38 -2.39
C GLY A 379 -0.53 26.48 -2.80
N ASN A 380 -1.76 26.43 -2.28
CA ASN A 380 -2.75 27.50 -2.45
C ASN A 380 -2.36 28.76 -1.67
N VAL A 381 -1.88 28.62 -0.43
CA VAL A 381 -1.35 29.73 0.38
C VAL A 381 -0.14 30.39 -0.27
N PHE A 382 0.77 29.60 -0.87
CA PHE A 382 1.93 30.12 -1.58
C PHE A 382 1.56 31.09 -2.70
N LEU A 383 0.44 30.86 -3.42
CA LEU A 383 -0.03 31.72 -4.51
C LEU A 383 -0.45 33.13 -4.06
N LEU A 384 -0.53 33.41 -2.76
CA LEU A 384 -0.70 34.76 -2.25
C LEU A 384 0.52 35.66 -2.53
N LYS A 385 1.71 35.07 -2.71
CA LYS A 385 2.96 35.79 -2.96
C LYS A 385 3.78 35.25 -4.15
N GLY A 386 3.64 33.98 -4.50
CA GLY A 386 4.34 33.35 -5.63
C GLY A 386 3.46 33.18 -6.87
N GLN A 387 4.08 32.79 -7.99
CA GLN A 387 3.38 32.59 -9.27
C GLN A 387 3.31 31.12 -9.71
N ASN A 388 4.37 30.34 -9.48
CA ASN A 388 4.46 28.93 -9.87
C ASN A 388 4.75 28.08 -8.63
N VAL A 389 3.74 27.33 -8.17
CA VAL A 389 3.91 26.43 -7.02
C VAL A 389 4.96 25.37 -7.36
N PRO A 390 6.01 25.18 -6.54
CA PRO A 390 6.94 24.07 -6.71
C PRO A 390 6.22 22.73 -6.78
N PHE A 391 6.72 21.81 -7.61
CA PHE A 391 6.08 20.51 -7.83
C PHE A 391 6.18 19.59 -6.61
N LEU A 392 7.32 19.60 -5.91
CA LEU A 392 7.54 18.77 -4.73
C LEU A 392 7.21 19.56 -3.45
N LEU A 393 6.53 18.91 -2.49
CA LEU A 393 6.22 19.49 -1.17
C LEU A 393 7.48 20.00 -0.45
N ARG A 394 8.59 19.25 -0.51
CA ARG A 394 9.87 19.66 0.09
C ARG A 394 10.36 21.00 -0.47
N ASP A 395 10.22 21.18 -1.78
CA ASP A 395 10.69 22.39 -2.46
C ASP A 395 9.76 23.57 -2.12
N LEU A 396 8.45 23.34 -2.07
CA LEU A 396 7.46 24.31 -1.59
C LEU A 396 7.75 24.80 -0.17
N LEU A 397 8.05 23.87 0.75
CA LEU A 397 8.39 24.19 2.14
C LEU A 397 9.74 24.92 2.29
N SER A 398 10.57 24.91 1.24
CA SER A 398 11.87 25.60 1.25
C SER A 398 11.81 27.01 0.65
N THR A 399 10.59 27.53 0.36
CA THR A 399 10.40 28.86 -0.24
C THR A 399 10.29 29.98 0.80
N GLU A 400 10.96 31.10 0.55
CA GLU A 400 10.86 32.30 1.39
C GLU A 400 9.45 32.91 1.35
N GLU A 401 8.76 32.80 0.21
CA GLU A 401 7.40 33.31 0.02
C GLU A 401 6.45 32.68 1.03
N LEU A 402 6.45 31.36 1.15
CA LEU A 402 5.61 30.64 2.09
C LEU A 402 6.06 30.90 3.54
N GLY A 403 7.37 30.92 3.78
CA GLY A 403 7.96 31.26 5.09
C GLY A 403 7.56 32.66 5.58
N SER A 404 7.44 33.64 4.69
CA SER A 404 6.98 35.00 5.04
C SER A 404 5.50 35.05 5.44
N ILE A 405 4.69 34.07 5.01
CA ILE A 405 3.26 33.97 5.32
C ILE A 405 3.04 33.16 6.60
N LEU A 406 3.68 32.00 6.75
CA LEU A 406 3.42 31.11 7.88
C LEU A 406 4.41 31.30 9.04
N GLY A 407 5.59 31.84 8.77
CA GLY A 407 6.68 31.96 9.74
C GLY A 407 7.65 30.79 9.68
N ILE A 408 8.85 31.01 10.21
CA ILE A 408 9.98 30.07 10.13
C ILE A 408 9.70 28.78 10.93
N VAL A 409 9.26 28.90 12.19
CA VAL A 409 9.05 27.74 13.07
C VAL A 409 7.97 26.79 12.55
N PRO A 410 6.79 27.26 12.09
CA PRO A 410 5.79 26.39 11.48
C PRO A 410 6.31 25.62 10.26
N ILE A 411 7.07 26.28 9.40
CA ILE A 411 7.66 25.65 8.20
C ILE A 411 8.66 24.56 8.61
N MET A 412 9.58 24.86 9.54
CA MET A 412 10.52 23.87 10.05
C MET A 412 9.81 22.67 10.66
N PHE A 413 8.76 22.90 11.45
CA PHE A 413 7.97 21.83 12.06
C PHE A 413 7.32 20.93 11.00
N ILE A 414 6.71 21.51 9.97
CA ILE A 414 6.12 20.74 8.85
C ILE A 414 7.21 20.00 8.07
N GLN A 415 8.40 20.59 7.89
CA GLN A 415 9.52 19.91 7.23
C GLN A 415 10.02 18.68 8.02
N VAL A 416 10.04 18.75 9.35
CA VAL A 416 10.37 17.61 10.23
C VAL A 416 9.30 16.52 10.15
N LEU A 417 8.02 16.90 10.06
CA LEU A 417 6.92 15.93 9.94
C LEU A 417 6.83 15.29 8.54
N LEU A 418 6.86 16.09 7.47
CA LEU A 418 6.45 15.70 6.12
C LEU A 418 7.50 15.92 5.03
N GLY A 419 8.55 16.69 5.29
CA GLY A 419 9.34 17.33 4.23
C GLY A 419 10.49 16.49 3.66
N THR A 420 11.48 16.13 4.49
CA THR A 420 12.75 15.57 4.02
C THR A 420 12.92 14.08 4.37
N PRO A 421 13.57 13.25 3.52
CA PRO A 421 13.80 11.83 3.78
C PRO A 421 14.58 11.50 5.06
N LEU A 422 15.38 12.45 5.58
CA LEU A 422 16.09 12.30 6.85
C LEU A 422 15.19 12.51 8.08
N ALA A 423 14.01 13.12 7.90
CA ALA A 423 13.05 13.37 8.98
C ALA A 423 11.99 12.25 9.06
N LEU A 424 10.88 12.48 9.78
CA LEU A 424 9.79 11.49 9.86
C LEU A 424 9.24 11.12 8.48
N ASN A 425 9.22 12.10 7.57
CA ASN A 425 8.78 11.95 6.18
C ASN A 425 7.44 11.21 6.06
N LEU A 426 6.52 11.50 6.98
CA LEU A 426 5.33 10.69 7.26
C LEU A 426 4.44 10.54 6.01
N ARG A 427 4.36 11.59 5.19
CA ARG A 427 3.66 11.61 3.90
C ARG A 427 4.22 10.53 2.95
N ASN A 428 5.52 10.53 2.69
CA ASN A 428 6.08 9.61 1.70
C ASN A 428 6.12 8.18 2.21
N VAL A 429 6.50 7.97 3.47
CA VAL A 429 6.56 6.63 4.06
C VAL A 429 5.20 5.94 3.99
N THR A 430 4.10 6.65 4.32
CA THR A 430 2.74 6.08 4.22
C THR A 430 2.25 5.93 2.79
N TRP A 431 2.44 6.91 1.91
CA TRP A 431 1.99 6.83 0.50
C TRP A 431 2.71 5.74 -0.32
N HIS A 432 3.92 5.34 0.08
CA HIS A 432 4.63 4.20 -0.50
C HIS A 432 4.26 2.85 0.12
N GLY A 433 3.37 2.83 1.13
CA GLY A 433 2.85 1.60 1.72
C GLY A 433 3.91 0.79 2.46
N PHE A 434 4.85 1.45 3.16
CA PHE A 434 5.79 0.74 4.03
C PHE A 434 5.18 0.37 5.40
N PRO A 435 4.53 1.27 6.15
CA PRO A 435 4.16 0.96 7.53
C PRO A 435 3.09 -0.13 7.64
N CYS A 436 3.31 -1.05 8.57
CA CYS A 436 2.22 -1.86 9.12
C CYS A 436 1.22 -0.95 9.86
N PRO A 437 -0.07 -1.33 9.98
CA PRO A 437 -1.08 -0.47 10.60
C PRO A 437 -0.73 0.01 12.01
N ASP A 438 -0.04 -0.82 12.79
CA ASP A 438 0.39 -0.57 14.17
C ASP A 438 1.69 0.24 14.29
N GLU A 439 2.42 0.42 13.19
CA GLU A 439 3.68 1.20 13.18
C GLU A 439 3.45 2.70 13.06
N ILE A 440 2.29 3.15 12.59
CA ILE A 440 1.91 4.56 12.64
C ILE A 440 1.13 4.83 13.92
N ALA A 441 1.82 5.43 14.89
CA ALA A 441 1.25 5.78 16.17
C ALA A 441 0.09 6.80 16.01
N PRO A 442 -1.04 6.64 16.72
CA PRO A 442 -2.16 7.59 16.66
C PRO A 442 -1.77 9.04 16.96
N GLU A 443 -0.73 9.25 17.77
CA GLU A 443 -0.13 10.56 18.06
C GLU A 443 0.32 11.29 16.78
N LEU A 444 0.84 10.57 15.80
CA LEU A 444 1.29 11.09 14.51
C LEU A 444 0.11 11.45 13.58
N GLY A 445 -1.04 10.80 13.74
CA GLY A 445 -2.28 11.20 13.06
C GLY A 445 -2.90 12.44 13.72
N ALA A 446 -2.98 12.44 15.05
CA ALA A 446 -3.58 13.51 15.84
C ALA A 446 -2.90 14.87 15.63
N ILE A 447 -1.57 14.89 15.55
CA ILE A 447 -0.82 16.15 15.36
C ILE A 447 -1.18 16.84 14.03
N LEU A 448 -1.57 16.10 12.98
CA LEU A 448 -1.92 16.68 11.67
C LEU A 448 -3.20 17.52 11.72
N PHE A 449 -4.20 17.12 12.52
CA PHE A 449 -5.38 17.95 12.76
C PHE A 449 -5.00 19.30 13.38
N LEU A 450 -4.10 19.28 14.38
CA LEU A 450 -3.62 20.49 15.03
C LEU A 450 -2.74 21.34 14.12
N VAL A 451 -1.94 20.74 13.23
CA VAL A 451 -1.18 21.47 12.20
C VAL A 451 -2.13 22.26 11.31
N ILE A 452 -3.19 21.64 10.79
CA ILE A 452 -4.17 22.30 9.93
C ILE A 452 -4.84 23.48 10.66
N ALA A 453 -5.31 23.24 11.89
CA ALA A 453 -5.95 24.29 12.69
C ALA A 453 -4.98 25.45 13.02
N SER A 454 -3.72 25.14 13.32
CA SER A 454 -2.72 26.14 13.68
C SER A 454 -2.27 26.98 12.48
N MET A 455 -2.22 26.39 11.28
CA MET A 455 -2.01 27.16 10.04
C MET A 455 -3.17 28.12 9.80
N GLY A 456 -4.41 27.67 10.00
CA GLY A 456 -5.60 28.51 9.89
C GLY A 456 -5.59 29.68 10.88
N GLU A 457 -5.11 29.44 12.11
CA GLU A 457 -4.93 30.51 13.10
C GLU A 457 -3.88 31.53 12.65
N ILE A 458 -2.72 31.09 12.13
CA ILE A 458 -1.70 32.02 11.60
C ILE A 458 -2.28 32.88 10.47
N LEU A 459 -3.00 32.28 9.53
CA LEU A 459 -3.64 33.01 8.43
C LEU A 459 -4.67 34.03 8.94
N ALA A 460 -5.49 33.63 9.93
CA ALA A 460 -6.46 34.50 10.55
C ALA A 460 -5.81 35.70 11.26
N THR A 461 -4.69 35.50 11.98
CA THR A 461 -3.94 36.62 12.62
C THR A 461 -3.39 37.63 11.61
N LYS A 462 -3.17 37.20 10.36
CA LYS A 462 -2.72 38.04 9.25
C LYS A 462 -3.87 38.62 8.41
N ASN A 463 -5.12 38.48 8.87
CA ASN A 463 -6.33 38.90 8.16
C ASN A 463 -6.50 38.26 6.76
N ILE A 464 -5.96 37.05 6.56
CA ILE A 464 -6.16 36.26 5.35
C ILE A 464 -7.43 35.44 5.56
N THR A 465 -8.46 35.68 4.74
CA THR A 465 -9.75 34.98 4.81
C THR A 465 -9.78 33.78 3.86
N VAL A 466 -10.71 32.86 4.05
CA VAL A 466 -10.89 31.68 3.18
C VAL A 466 -11.08 32.06 1.71
N ASP A 467 -11.78 33.17 1.46
CA ASP A 467 -12.05 33.69 0.11
C ASP A 467 -10.83 34.35 -0.54
N SER A 468 -9.88 34.85 0.25
CA SER A 468 -8.69 35.50 -0.29
C SER A 468 -7.60 34.50 -0.71
N VAL A 469 -7.66 33.25 -0.24
CA VAL A 469 -6.71 32.19 -0.62
C VAL A 469 -7.03 31.68 -2.05
N PRO A 470 -6.10 31.81 -3.01
CA PRO A 470 -6.30 31.33 -4.38
C PRO A 470 -6.55 29.81 -4.43
N GLN A 471 -7.38 29.36 -5.38
CA GLN A 471 -7.64 27.94 -5.59
C GLN A 471 -7.04 27.47 -6.91
N ARG A 472 -6.28 26.38 -6.84
CA ARG A 472 -5.79 25.68 -8.03
C ARG A 472 -6.89 24.77 -8.60
N PRO A 473 -7.01 24.62 -9.93
CA PRO A 473 -8.00 23.75 -10.55
C PRO A 473 -7.93 22.33 -10.00
N GLN A 474 -9.09 21.78 -9.60
CA GLN A 474 -9.22 20.39 -9.17
C GLN A 474 -9.26 19.47 -10.40
N PHE A 475 -8.77 18.26 -10.19
CA PHE A 475 -8.84 17.17 -11.14
C PHE A 475 -10.08 16.33 -10.86
N SER A 476 -10.94 16.17 -11.87
CA SER A 476 -12.12 15.30 -11.75
C SER A 476 -11.79 13.89 -12.22
N ALA A 477 -11.86 12.93 -11.30
CA ALA A 477 -11.67 11.51 -11.62
C ALA A 477 -12.78 10.95 -12.54
N MET A 478 -13.93 11.61 -12.62
CA MET A 478 -15.03 11.25 -13.51
C MET A 478 -14.65 11.25 -15.00
N ILE A 479 -13.60 11.97 -15.38
CA ILE A 479 -13.08 11.99 -16.76
C ILE A 479 -12.67 10.57 -17.24
N TYR A 480 -12.35 9.67 -16.30
CA TYR A 480 -11.87 8.31 -16.60
C TYR A 480 -12.96 7.22 -16.55
N HIS A 481 -14.23 7.62 -16.39
CA HIS A 481 -15.36 6.72 -16.20
C HIS A 481 -15.66 5.80 -17.41
N SER A 482 -15.24 6.16 -18.64
CA SER A 482 -15.68 5.47 -19.87
C SER A 482 -14.58 5.01 -20.83
N ASN A 483 -13.30 5.05 -20.45
CA ASN A 483 -12.23 4.79 -21.43
C ASN A 483 -11.02 3.99 -20.92
N MET A 484 -10.75 3.91 -19.62
CA MET A 484 -9.49 3.32 -19.14
C MET A 484 -9.47 1.78 -19.31
N LEU A 485 -10.38 1.07 -18.67
CA LEU A 485 -10.48 -0.40 -18.67
C LEU A 485 -11.92 -0.90 -18.92
N GLU A 486 -12.78 -0.07 -19.54
CA GLU A 486 -14.17 -0.46 -19.82
C GLU A 486 -14.21 -1.73 -20.71
N GLY A 487 -15.01 -2.72 -20.28
CA GLY A 487 -15.08 -4.05 -20.90
C GLY A 487 -13.86 -4.94 -20.65
N CYS A 488 -12.83 -4.46 -19.94
CA CYS A 488 -11.61 -5.23 -19.66
C CYS A 488 -11.70 -6.10 -18.39
N PHE A 489 -12.61 -5.83 -17.46
CA PHE A 489 -12.68 -6.61 -16.22
C PHE A 489 -14.11 -6.78 -15.73
N PRO A 490 -14.40 -7.88 -14.99
CA PRO A 490 -15.72 -8.10 -14.41
C PRO A 490 -16.08 -7.07 -13.33
N ASP A 491 -17.37 -6.92 -13.06
CA ASP A 491 -17.87 -6.10 -11.95
C ASP A 491 -17.75 -6.88 -10.62
N PHE A 492 -16.98 -6.32 -9.69
CA PHE A 492 -16.69 -6.97 -8.40
C PHE A 492 -17.84 -7.00 -7.42
N VAL A 493 -18.92 -6.24 -7.64
CA VAL A 493 -20.11 -6.30 -6.77
C VAL A 493 -20.64 -7.74 -6.68
N SER A 494 -20.55 -8.50 -7.76
CA SER A 494 -21.03 -9.89 -7.84
C SER A 494 -20.02 -10.97 -7.43
N HIS A 495 -18.77 -10.58 -7.11
CA HIS A 495 -17.63 -11.48 -6.90
C HIS A 495 -16.88 -11.24 -5.58
N LYS A 496 -17.57 -10.67 -4.59
CA LYS A 496 -16.98 -10.31 -3.29
C LYS A 496 -16.13 -11.42 -2.68
N THR A 497 -16.73 -12.60 -2.48
CA THR A 497 -16.10 -13.73 -1.81
C THR A 497 -14.89 -14.25 -2.60
N GLU A 498 -14.97 -14.28 -3.93
CA GLU A 498 -13.87 -14.72 -4.77
C GLU A 498 -12.68 -13.75 -4.70
N VAL A 499 -12.93 -12.44 -4.76
CA VAL A 499 -11.90 -11.40 -4.67
C VAL A 499 -11.25 -11.39 -3.29
N GLU A 500 -12.05 -11.48 -2.22
CA GLU A 500 -11.54 -11.65 -0.85
C GLU A 500 -10.63 -12.87 -0.75
N ASN A 501 -11.02 -14.01 -1.33
CA ASN A 501 -10.19 -15.21 -1.32
C ASN A 501 -8.86 -15.02 -2.07
N ILE A 502 -8.85 -14.37 -3.23
CA ILE A 502 -7.62 -14.14 -4.01
C ILE A 502 -6.67 -13.21 -3.25
N LEU A 503 -7.17 -12.07 -2.78
CA LEU A 503 -6.36 -11.06 -2.09
C LEU A 503 -5.85 -11.59 -0.74
N LEU A 504 -6.72 -12.15 0.10
CA LEU A 504 -6.35 -12.53 1.46
C LEU A 504 -5.51 -13.81 1.53
N LYS A 505 -5.46 -14.61 0.46
CA LYS A 505 -4.61 -15.81 0.38
C LYS A 505 -3.33 -15.62 -0.42
N SER A 506 -3.17 -14.46 -1.07
CA SER A 506 -2.03 -14.18 -1.93
C SER A 506 -0.71 -14.26 -1.16
N ARG A 507 0.33 -14.74 -1.84
CA ARG A 507 1.68 -14.83 -1.29
C ARG A 507 2.44 -13.49 -1.36
N HIS A 508 1.97 -12.57 -2.20
CA HIS A 508 2.60 -11.28 -2.43
C HIS A 508 2.04 -10.15 -1.57
N ILE A 509 0.99 -10.41 -0.80
CA ILE A 509 0.46 -9.51 0.23
C ILE A 509 1.01 -9.97 1.59
N PRO A 510 1.80 -9.14 2.30
CA PRO A 510 2.27 -9.47 3.63
C PRO A 510 1.12 -9.66 4.63
N HIS A 511 1.28 -10.60 5.57
CA HIS A 511 0.26 -10.87 6.58
C HIS A 511 -0.09 -9.62 7.40
N SER A 512 0.91 -8.82 7.79
CA SER A 512 0.72 -7.56 8.53
C SER A 512 -0.08 -6.51 7.75
N HIS A 513 -0.20 -6.65 6.43
CA HIS A 513 -0.94 -5.73 5.56
C HIS A 513 -2.33 -6.22 5.19
N LEU A 514 -2.71 -7.47 5.53
CA LEU A 514 -4.05 -8.02 5.23
C LEU A 514 -5.17 -7.16 5.81
N VAL A 515 -4.93 -6.54 6.97
CA VAL A 515 -5.87 -5.61 7.61
C VAL A 515 -6.20 -4.41 6.72
N TYR A 516 -5.27 -3.92 5.91
CA TYR A 516 -5.56 -2.89 4.92
C TYR A 516 -6.48 -3.40 3.82
N TRP A 517 -6.27 -4.63 3.33
CA TRP A 517 -7.07 -5.23 2.27
C TRP A 517 -8.51 -5.50 2.72
N ASP A 518 -8.70 -5.93 3.97
CA ASP A 518 -10.03 -6.03 4.57
C ASP A 518 -10.73 -4.65 4.59
N ALA A 519 -10.05 -3.60 5.05
CA ALA A 519 -10.59 -2.24 5.08
C ALA A 519 -10.88 -1.68 3.68
N ILE A 520 -10.01 -1.94 2.70
CA ILE A 520 -10.20 -1.54 1.29
C ILE A 520 -11.51 -2.13 0.74
N LEU A 521 -11.73 -3.43 0.93
CA LEU A 521 -12.93 -4.11 0.46
C LEU A 521 -14.16 -3.63 1.21
N GLU A 522 -14.07 -3.44 2.54
CA GLU A 522 -15.15 -2.87 3.33
C GLU A 522 -15.58 -1.49 2.80
N HIS A 523 -14.64 -0.57 2.56
CA HIS A 523 -14.92 0.75 1.99
C HIS A 523 -15.57 0.65 0.61
N TYR A 524 -15.07 -0.25 -0.26
CA TYR A 524 -15.65 -0.47 -1.58
C TYR A 524 -17.12 -0.90 -1.49
N PHE A 525 -17.44 -1.90 -0.67
CA PHE A 525 -18.82 -2.40 -0.53
C PHE A 525 -19.74 -1.44 0.22
N GLN A 526 -19.19 -0.50 0.99
CA GLN A 526 -19.93 0.60 1.60
C GLN A 526 -20.08 1.83 0.67
N SER A 527 -19.69 1.73 -0.60
CA SER A 527 -19.71 2.82 -1.58
C SER A 527 -18.83 4.03 -1.20
N ARG A 528 -17.82 3.82 -0.35
CA ARG A 528 -16.82 4.82 0.05
C ARG A 528 -15.59 4.72 -0.85
N TYR A 529 -15.78 4.98 -2.14
CA TYR A 529 -14.77 4.73 -3.16
C TYR A 529 -13.50 5.58 -3.00
N GLY A 530 -13.63 6.82 -2.52
CA GLY A 530 -12.50 7.68 -2.21
C GLY A 530 -11.61 7.11 -1.11
N GLN A 531 -12.20 6.68 0.01
CA GLN A 531 -11.51 6.04 1.13
C GLN A 531 -10.91 4.69 0.72
N CYS A 532 -11.65 3.90 -0.07
CA CYS A 532 -11.14 2.67 -0.67
C CYS A 532 -9.87 2.93 -1.47
N LEU A 533 -9.88 3.94 -2.35
CA LEU A 533 -8.74 4.26 -3.20
C LEU A 533 -7.54 4.81 -2.40
N LEU A 534 -7.82 5.56 -1.33
CA LEU A 534 -6.80 6.11 -0.42
C LEU A 534 -5.91 5.01 0.16
N LEU A 535 -6.50 3.91 0.62
CA LEU A 535 -5.77 2.74 1.11
C LEU A 535 -5.24 1.84 0.00
N LEU A 536 -6.01 1.66 -1.09
CA LEU A 536 -5.66 0.74 -2.17
C LEU A 536 -4.37 1.14 -2.89
N LEU A 537 -4.14 2.42 -3.13
CA LEU A 537 -3.01 2.89 -3.91
C LEU A 537 -1.65 2.57 -3.25
N PRO A 538 -1.41 2.88 -1.95
CA PRO A 538 -0.20 2.44 -1.26
C PRO A 538 -0.04 0.92 -1.19
N GLN A 539 -1.12 0.17 -0.97
CA GLN A 539 -1.05 -1.30 -0.87
C GLN A 539 -0.76 -1.97 -2.21
N MET A 540 -1.27 -1.42 -3.31
CA MET A 540 -0.90 -1.87 -4.65
C MET A 540 0.59 -1.64 -4.93
N GLU A 541 1.15 -0.50 -4.50
CA GLU A 541 2.58 -0.25 -4.59
C GLU A 541 3.40 -1.23 -3.76
N GLN A 542 2.92 -1.59 -2.55
CA GLN A 542 3.53 -2.65 -1.75
C GLN A 542 3.55 -3.98 -2.52
N VAL A 543 2.41 -4.42 -3.05
CA VAL A 543 2.31 -5.72 -3.75
C VAL A 543 3.26 -5.77 -4.95
N LEU A 544 3.30 -4.68 -5.72
CA LEU A 544 4.23 -4.53 -6.83
C LEU A 544 5.70 -4.57 -6.37
N ARG A 545 6.01 -3.99 -5.20
CA ARG A 545 7.35 -4.04 -4.60
C ARG A 545 7.72 -5.46 -4.17
N SER A 546 6.79 -6.20 -3.55
CA SER A 546 6.99 -7.62 -3.20
C SER A 546 7.34 -8.46 -4.43
N ILE A 547 6.56 -8.29 -5.52
CA ILE A 547 6.79 -9.00 -6.78
C ILE A 547 8.11 -8.56 -7.42
N PHE A 548 8.42 -7.26 -7.41
CA PHE A 548 9.68 -6.74 -7.94
C PHE A 548 10.90 -7.34 -7.24
N CYS A 549 10.88 -7.39 -5.90
CA CYS A 549 12.00 -7.91 -5.13
C CYS A 549 12.17 -9.42 -5.32
N TRP A 550 11.06 -10.15 -5.40
CA TRP A 550 11.05 -11.57 -5.75
C TRP A 550 11.61 -11.81 -7.16
N ALA A 551 11.05 -11.14 -8.17
CA ALA A 551 11.41 -11.31 -9.57
C ALA A 551 12.90 -10.99 -9.82
N ASN A 552 13.40 -9.93 -9.19
CA ASN A 552 14.76 -9.46 -9.37
C ASN A 552 15.78 -10.09 -8.39
N GLY A 553 15.32 -10.81 -7.37
CA GLY A 553 16.19 -11.46 -6.38
C GLY A 553 16.89 -10.47 -5.45
N CYS A 554 16.20 -9.42 -5.04
CA CYS A 554 16.72 -8.33 -4.19
C CYS A 554 15.81 -8.10 -2.95
N PRO A 555 15.72 -9.08 -2.03
CA PRO A 555 14.79 -9.04 -0.88
C PRO A 555 15.06 -7.86 0.07
N GLU A 556 16.31 -7.40 0.18
CA GLU A 556 16.68 -6.21 0.95
C GLU A 556 15.98 -4.94 0.45
N ARG A 557 15.61 -4.91 -0.85
CA ARG A 557 14.92 -3.77 -1.45
C ARG A 557 13.44 -3.65 -1.04
N VAL A 558 12.92 -4.67 -0.37
CA VAL A 558 11.61 -4.60 0.29
C VAL A 558 11.63 -3.57 1.44
N LEU A 559 12.80 -3.34 2.06
CA LEU A 559 13.03 -2.49 3.24
C LEU A 559 13.67 -1.12 2.93
N THR A 560 13.44 -0.54 1.75
CA THR A 560 14.21 0.63 1.25
C THR A 560 13.80 1.98 1.82
N ALA A 561 13.17 2.04 2.99
CA ALA A 561 12.91 3.32 3.62
C ALA A 561 14.18 3.96 4.20
N GLU A 562 15.27 4.05 3.44
CA GLU A 562 16.54 4.63 3.87
C GLU A 562 16.60 6.12 3.57
N SER A 563 17.38 6.83 4.38
CA SER A 563 17.49 8.28 4.30
C SER A 563 18.47 8.76 3.22
N THR A 564 19.27 7.85 2.63
CA THR A 564 20.33 8.15 1.63
C THR A 564 20.20 7.36 0.33
N SER A 565 19.40 6.29 0.30
CA SER A 565 19.06 5.52 -0.89
C SER A 565 17.58 5.76 -1.18
N PHE A 566 17.23 6.14 -2.41
CA PHE A 566 15.83 6.33 -2.79
C PHE A 566 15.05 5.01 -2.60
N TYR A 567 13.82 5.12 -2.07
CA TYR A 567 12.87 4.00 -1.99
C TYR A 567 12.77 3.31 -3.36
N THR A 568 12.52 2.00 -3.38
CA THR A 568 12.03 1.35 -4.61
C THR A 568 10.62 1.87 -4.90
N THR A 569 10.58 2.95 -5.67
CA THR A 569 9.37 3.66 -6.06
C THR A 569 8.65 2.91 -7.16
N LEU A 570 7.36 3.20 -7.32
CA LEU A 570 6.57 2.72 -8.45
C LEU A 570 7.24 2.98 -9.82
N ASP A 571 7.92 4.11 -9.98
CA ASP A 571 8.65 4.44 -11.21
C ASP A 571 9.83 3.49 -11.46
N GLU A 572 10.59 3.12 -10.41
CA GLU A 572 11.68 2.15 -10.53
C GLU A 572 11.13 0.73 -10.79
N ILE A 573 10.07 0.34 -10.08
CA ILE A 573 9.40 -0.97 -10.25
C ILE A 573 8.94 -1.16 -11.70
N LEU A 574 8.43 -0.10 -12.32
CA LEU A 574 7.93 -0.11 -13.69
C LEU A 574 8.96 0.36 -14.71
N ALA A 575 10.24 0.53 -14.37
CA ALA A 575 11.30 0.91 -15.31
C ALA A 575 11.85 -0.30 -16.08
N GLU A 576 12.46 -0.05 -17.25
CA GLU A 576 13.12 -1.09 -18.05
C GLU A 576 14.34 -1.68 -17.35
N ASN A 577 15.11 -0.81 -16.69
CA ASN A 577 16.36 -1.15 -16.03
C ASN A 577 16.32 -0.66 -14.59
N ILE A 578 16.89 -1.46 -13.70
CA ILE A 578 17.12 -1.10 -12.30
C ILE A 578 18.29 -0.10 -12.25
N SER A 579 18.38 0.67 -11.17
CA SER A 579 19.42 1.68 -10.90
C SER A 579 20.87 1.22 -11.18
N ASP A 580 21.17 -0.09 -11.11
CA ASP A 580 22.49 -0.70 -11.43
C ASP A 580 22.65 -1.15 -12.89
N LYS A 581 21.78 -0.73 -13.81
CA LYS A 581 21.73 -1.12 -15.24
C LYS A 581 21.44 -2.61 -15.49
N GLN A 582 20.99 -3.34 -14.49
CA GLN A 582 20.42 -4.68 -14.69
C GLN A 582 19.03 -4.54 -15.31
N THR A 583 18.70 -5.43 -16.25
CA THR A 583 17.36 -5.49 -16.84
C THR A 583 16.35 -5.88 -15.77
N ASN A 584 15.29 -5.09 -15.64
CA ASN A 584 14.21 -5.37 -14.71
C ASN A 584 13.39 -6.58 -15.19
N LYS A 585 13.26 -7.60 -14.35
CA LYS A 585 12.54 -8.85 -14.64
C LYS A 585 11.02 -8.74 -14.52
N MET A 586 10.48 -7.60 -14.06
CA MET A 586 9.03 -7.39 -13.96
C MET A 586 8.28 -7.66 -15.26
N ARG A 587 8.84 -7.26 -16.41
CA ARG A 587 8.25 -7.53 -17.72
C ARG A 587 8.20 -9.02 -18.06
N ALA A 588 9.19 -9.79 -17.65
CA ALA A 588 9.21 -11.24 -17.87
C ALA A 588 8.14 -11.94 -17.04
N VAL A 589 7.91 -11.48 -15.80
CA VAL A 589 6.91 -12.03 -14.88
C VAL A 589 5.49 -11.64 -15.27
N LEU A 590 5.22 -10.35 -15.45
CA LEU A 590 3.87 -9.83 -15.64
C LEU A 590 3.42 -9.83 -17.10
N GLY A 591 4.36 -9.91 -18.04
CA GLY A 591 4.10 -9.80 -19.47
C GLY A 591 3.76 -8.38 -19.94
N ASP A 592 3.83 -8.17 -21.25
CA ASP A 592 3.72 -6.84 -21.87
C ASP A 592 2.38 -6.16 -21.55
N SER A 593 1.26 -6.88 -21.66
CA SER A 593 -0.07 -6.28 -21.49
C SER A 593 -0.34 -5.76 -20.07
N ILE A 594 0.13 -6.44 -19.02
CA ILE A 594 -0.01 -5.94 -17.65
C ILE A 594 0.92 -4.76 -17.41
N ILE A 595 2.16 -4.80 -17.91
CA ILE A 595 3.07 -3.64 -17.81
C ILE A 595 2.50 -2.41 -18.52
N GLU A 596 1.93 -2.57 -19.72
CA GLU A 596 1.24 -1.48 -20.42
C GLU A 596 0.07 -0.92 -19.61
N MET A 597 -0.73 -1.79 -18.98
CA MET A 597 -1.84 -1.38 -18.11
C MET A 597 -1.36 -0.57 -16.92
N LEU A 598 -0.30 -1.03 -16.23
CA LEU A 598 0.27 -0.32 -15.08
C LEU A 598 0.88 1.03 -15.50
N GLN A 599 1.54 1.08 -16.66
CA GLN A 599 2.09 2.33 -17.20
C GLN A 599 0.99 3.33 -17.58
N ASP A 600 -0.11 2.87 -18.17
CA ASP A 600 -1.29 3.71 -18.44
C ASP A 600 -1.88 4.29 -17.16
N ILE A 601 -2.07 3.47 -16.12
CA ILE A 601 -2.69 3.90 -14.86
C ILE A 601 -1.80 4.90 -14.10
N PHE A 602 -0.49 4.64 -14.02
CA PHE A 602 0.39 5.34 -13.08
C PHE A 602 1.45 6.24 -13.71
N VAL A 603 1.97 5.91 -14.89
CA VAL A 603 3.21 6.50 -15.41
C VAL A 603 2.94 7.52 -16.52
N HIS A 604 2.12 7.18 -17.51
CA HIS A 604 1.96 8.00 -18.70
C HIS A 604 1.39 9.39 -18.36
N GLN A 605 2.03 10.44 -18.87
CA GLN A 605 1.69 11.83 -18.57
C GLN A 605 0.25 12.21 -18.95
N LYS A 606 -0.29 11.60 -20.01
CA LYS A 606 -1.68 11.77 -20.47
C LYS A 606 -2.64 10.72 -19.90
N GLY A 607 -2.12 9.73 -19.17
CA GLY A 607 -2.90 8.76 -18.43
C GLY A 607 -3.49 9.36 -17.14
N PRO A 608 -4.31 8.58 -16.42
CA PRO A 608 -4.93 9.00 -15.17
C PRO A 608 -3.95 9.50 -14.10
N ARG A 609 -2.81 8.81 -13.95
CA ARG A 609 -1.83 9.08 -12.87
C ARG A 609 -2.50 9.23 -11.51
N ILE A 610 -3.49 8.38 -11.24
CA ILE A 610 -4.44 8.58 -10.13
C ILE A 610 -3.72 8.61 -8.78
N ARG A 611 -2.64 7.84 -8.62
CA ARG A 611 -1.78 7.86 -7.43
C ARG A 611 -1.23 9.25 -7.13
N ASP A 612 -0.68 9.94 -8.13
CA ASP A 612 -0.13 11.29 -7.94
C ASP A 612 -1.25 12.32 -7.73
N LYS A 613 -2.36 12.18 -8.46
CA LYS A 613 -3.52 13.08 -8.32
C LYS A 613 -4.16 13.03 -6.94
N VAL A 614 -4.31 11.84 -6.37
CA VAL A 614 -4.85 11.68 -5.01
C VAL A 614 -3.81 12.11 -3.98
N SER A 615 -2.55 11.65 -4.08
CA SER A 615 -1.52 11.95 -3.08
C SER A 615 -1.11 13.43 -2.99
N HIS A 616 -1.20 14.20 -4.08
CA HIS A 616 -1.00 15.65 -4.07
C HIS A 616 -2.27 16.45 -3.72
N GLY A 617 -3.38 15.77 -3.39
CA GLY A 617 -4.66 16.39 -3.08
C GLY A 617 -5.29 17.14 -4.26
N GLU A 618 -4.99 16.76 -5.50
CA GLU A 618 -5.57 17.39 -6.70
C GLU A 618 -6.99 16.89 -6.98
N CYS A 619 -7.33 15.70 -6.50
CA CYS A 619 -8.62 15.05 -6.72
C CYS A 619 -9.57 15.28 -5.55
N ASP A 620 -10.86 15.47 -5.85
CA ASP A 620 -11.90 15.31 -4.83
C ASP A 620 -12.19 13.83 -4.60
N LEU A 621 -12.16 13.38 -3.34
CA LEU A 621 -12.44 11.99 -3.00
C LEU A 621 -13.91 11.63 -3.22
N CYS A 622 -14.82 12.61 -3.13
CA CYS A 622 -16.24 12.41 -3.40
C CYS A 622 -16.53 12.18 -4.89
N ASP A 623 -15.64 12.63 -5.78
CA ASP A 623 -15.75 12.49 -7.22
C ASP A 623 -15.19 11.16 -7.75
N ILE A 624 -14.64 10.30 -6.88
CA ILE A 624 -14.08 9.01 -7.28
C ILE A 624 -15.23 8.04 -7.65
N PRO A 625 -15.36 7.63 -8.92
CA PRO A 625 -16.43 6.72 -9.31
C PRO A 625 -16.11 5.26 -8.92
N GLN A 626 -17.16 4.47 -8.71
CA GLN A 626 -17.06 3.03 -8.49
C GLN A 626 -16.21 2.34 -9.56
N ILE A 627 -16.42 2.70 -10.83
CA ILE A 627 -15.75 2.07 -11.98
C ILE A 627 -14.23 2.23 -11.91
N LEU A 628 -13.75 3.42 -11.55
CA LEU A 628 -12.30 3.64 -11.40
C LEU A 628 -11.73 2.76 -10.29
N THR A 629 -12.41 2.70 -9.15
CA THR A 629 -11.96 1.87 -8.02
C THR A 629 -11.97 0.39 -8.36
N ASN A 630 -13.02 -0.09 -9.05
CA ASN A 630 -13.11 -1.44 -9.58
C ASN A 630 -11.91 -1.77 -10.48
N HIS A 631 -11.57 -0.88 -11.40
CA HIS A 631 -10.44 -1.02 -12.30
C HIS A 631 -9.09 -1.17 -11.58
N ILE A 632 -8.84 -0.42 -10.50
CA ILE A 632 -7.58 -0.52 -9.75
C ILE A 632 -7.50 -1.83 -8.95
N ILE A 633 -8.61 -2.27 -8.34
CA ILE A 633 -8.66 -3.59 -7.68
C ILE A 633 -8.42 -4.69 -8.73
N CYS A 634 -9.01 -4.58 -9.93
CA CYS A 634 -8.85 -5.57 -11.00
C CYS A 634 -7.42 -5.65 -11.49
N ALA A 635 -6.78 -4.50 -11.68
CA ALA A 635 -5.38 -4.44 -12.06
C ALA A 635 -4.49 -5.11 -11.00
N THR A 636 -4.78 -4.90 -9.71
CA THR A 636 -4.06 -5.54 -8.60
C THR A 636 -4.24 -7.06 -8.63
N VAL A 637 -5.48 -7.53 -8.75
CA VAL A 637 -5.79 -8.98 -8.81
C VAL A 637 -5.12 -9.63 -10.04
N ALA A 638 -5.15 -8.96 -11.20
CA ALA A 638 -4.49 -9.45 -12.41
C ALA A 638 -2.97 -9.58 -12.24
N VAL A 639 -2.34 -8.61 -11.55
CA VAL A 639 -0.91 -8.64 -11.21
C VAL A 639 -0.58 -9.83 -10.31
N ILE A 640 -1.38 -10.05 -9.26
CA ILE A 640 -1.20 -11.17 -8.31
C ILE A 640 -1.32 -12.52 -9.02
N ILE A 641 -2.40 -12.74 -9.77
CA ILE A 641 -2.65 -14.00 -10.49
C ILE A 641 -1.48 -14.33 -11.44
N GLN A 642 -1.01 -13.33 -12.18
CA GLN A 642 0.07 -13.53 -13.15
C GLN A 642 1.42 -13.83 -12.46
N ALA A 643 1.72 -13.16 -11.35
CA ALA A 643 2.96 -13.40 -10.60
C ALA A 643 2.98 -14.79 -9.95
N GLU A 644 1.86 -15.21 -9.33
CA GLU A 644 1.75 -16.53 -8.68
C GLU A 644 1.81 -17.67 -9.72
N GLU A 645 1.24 -17.50 -10.91
CA GLU A 645 1.37 -18.47 -12.02
C GLU A 645 2.83 -18.65 -12.46
N GLU A 646 3.56 -17.54 -12.64
CA GLU A 646 4.97 -17.60 -13.04
C GLU A 646 5.82 -18.26 -11.95
N GLU A 647 5.54 -17.98 -10.68
CA GLU A 647 6.20 -18.61 -9.53
C GLU A 647 5.95 -20.13 -9.48
N GLU A 648 4.72 -20.58 -9.74
CA GLU A 648 4.38 -22.02 -9.76
C GLU A 648 4.96 -22.76 -10.96
N SER A 649 5.18 -22.06 -12.09
CA SER A 649 5.77 -22.65 -13.30
C SER A 649 7.31 -22.67 -13.29
N GLY A 650 7.96 -21.85 -12.46
CA GLY A 650 9.40 -21.59 -12.45
C GLY A 650 10.24 -22.47 -11.51
N LYS A 651 11.29 -23.11 -12.05
CA LYS A 651 12.44 -23.65 -11.27
C LYS A 651 13.35 -22.49 -10.82
N CYS A 652 13.00 -21.73 -9.79
CA CYS A 652 13.87 -20.68 -9.24
C CYS A 652 14.01 -20.76 -7.70
N SER A 653 15.24 -21.02 -7.26
CA SER A 653 15.84 -20.78 -5.92
C SER A 653 14.96 -20.91 -4.66
N MET A 654 15.01 -22.09 -4.02
CA MET A 654 14.51 -22.35 -2.66
C MET A 654 15.06 -21.41 -1.56
N ASP A 655 16.15 -20.70 -1.77
CA ASP A 655 16.79 -19.88 -0.72
C ASP A 655 16.07 -18.54 -0.49
N LEU A 656 15.42 -17.98 -1.52
CA LEU A 656 14.62 -16.75 -1.42
C LEU A 656 13.21 -17.06 -0.88
N TYR A 657 12.67 -18.22 -1.27
CA TYR A 657 11.46 -18.84 -0.72
C TYR A 657 11.55 -18.87 0.81
N ASN A 658 12.62 -19.43 1.39
CA ASN A 658 12.78 -19.43 2.85
C ASN A 658 12.87 -18.02 3.47
N THR A 659 13.45 -17.02 2.78
CA THR A 659 13.61 -15.68 3.36
C THR A 659 12.32 -14.88 3.35
N VAL A 660 11.54 -14.91 2.26
CA VAL A 660 10.25 -14.22 2.16
C VAL A 660 9.16 -14.99 2.90
N GLN A 661 9.21 -16.32 2.88
CA GLN A 661 8.31 -17.19 3.64
C GLN A 661 8.55 -17.09 5.15
N ASN A 662 9.79 -16.95 5.62
CA ASN A 662 10.07 -16.64 7.03
C ASN A 662 9.57 -15.24 7.46
N LEU A 663 9.20 -14.36 6.52
CA LEU A 663 8.54 -13.08 6.81
C LEU A 663 6.99 -13.16 6.70
N THR A 664 6.44 -14.21 6.10
CA THR A 664 5.00 -14.33 5.76
C THR A 664 4.30 -15.57 6.31
N ASP A 665 5.01 -16.57 6.83
CA ASP A 665 4.44 -17.79 7.38
C ASP A 665 4.26 -17.69 8.89
N ASP A 666 3.07 -17.27 9.31
CA ASP A 666 2.42 -17.88 10.46
C ASP A 666 0.91 -18.07 10.19
N MET A 667 0.51 -19.36 10.18
CA MET A 667 -0.85 -19.90 10.27
C MET A 667 -1.86 -19.65 9.13
N LYS A 668 -1.71 -20.39 8.01
CA LYS A 668 -2.86 -20.78 7.17
C LYS A 668 -3.59 -21.97 7.80
N VAL A 669 -4.66 -21.72 8.57
CA VAL A 669 -5.67 -22.74 8.90
C VAL A 669 -6.75 -22.73 7.82
N CYS A 670 -6.74 -23.74 6.97
CA CYS A 670 -7.79 -23.96 5.98
C CYS A 670 -9.10 -24.42 6.63
N SER A 671 -10.17 -23.67 6.37
CA SER A 671 -11.47 -24.28 6.07
C SER A 671 -12.02 -23.59 4.81
N SER A 672 -12.03 -24.29 3.68
CA SER A 672 -12.80 -23.83 2.51
C SER A 672 -13.62 -24.98 1.95
N ASP A 673 -14.93 -24.76 1.89
CA ASP A 673 -15.87 -25.59 1.16
C ASP A 673 -15.45 -25.79 -0.29
N TYR A 674 -15.52 -27.02 -0.79
CA TYR A 674 -15.14 -27.41 -2.16
C TYR A 674 -15.85 -26.59 -3.28
N PHE A 675 -16.99 -25.93 -2.96
CA PHE A 675 -17.75 -25.14 -3.91
C PHE A 675 -17.12 -23.76 -4.22
N SER A 676 -16.43 -23.12 -3.26
CA SER A 676 -15.83 -21.78 -3.44
C SER A 676 -14.58 -21.80 -4.33
N VAL A 677 -13.84 -22.92 -4.36
CA VAL A 677 -12.62 -23.05 -5.17
C VAL A 677 -12.92 -22.96 -6.68
N LYS A 678 -14.04 -23.53 -7.14
CA LYS A 678 -14.40 -23.51 -8.57
C LYS A 678 -14.79 -22.11 -9.06
N THR A 679 -15.46 -21.31 -8.23
CA THR A 679 -15.87 -19.96 -8.63
C THR A 679 -14.69 -19.00 -8.63
N VAL A 680 -13.76 -19.14 -7.68
CA VAL A 680 -12.47 -18.43 -7.67
C VAL A 680 -11.68 -18.70 -8.95
N VAL A 681 -11.44 -19.97 -9.30
CA VAL A 681 -10.70 -20.33 -10.52
C VAL A 681 -11.38 -19.81 -11.79
N LYS A 682 -12.72 -19.77 -11.82
CA LYS A 682 -13.46 -19.18 -12.95
C LYS A 682 -13.17 -17.68 -13.07
N LEU A 683 -13.20 -16.94 -11.96
CA LEU A 683 -12.89 -15.51 -11.95
C LEU A 683 -11.43 -15.24 -12.34
N GLU A 684 -10.49 -16.03 -11.83
CA GLU A 684 -9.06 -15.92 -12.17
C GLU A 684 -8.83 -16.06 -13.68
N ASN A 685 -9.45 -17.08 -14.31
CA ASN A 685 -9.36 -17.28 -15.76
C ASN A 685 -9.97 -16.12 -16.54
N GLN A 686 -11.11 -15.57 -16.09
CA GLN A 686 -11.72 -14.40 -16.72
C GLN A 686 -10.80 -13.17 -16.66
N ILE A 687 -10.24 -12.87 -15.49
CA ILE A 687 -9.32 -11.73 -15.31
C ILE A 687 -8.07 -11.92 -16.17
N ARG A 688 -7.53 -13.15 -16.22
CA ARG A 688 -6.35 -13.51 -17.03
C ARG A 688 -6.57 -13.35 -18.53
N ASP A 689 -7.69 -13.84 -19.04
CA ASP A 689 -7.99 -13.77 -20.47
C ASP A 689 -8.13 -12.33 -20.96
N VAL A 690 -8.60 -11.44 -20.10
CA VAL A 690 -8.78 -10.04 -20.48
C VAL A 690 -7.54 -9.21 -20.24
N SER A 691 -6.80 -9.45 -19.16
CA SER A 691 -5.51 -8.77 -18.91
C SER A 691 -4.50 -9.03 -20.03
N LYS A 692 -4.43 -10.25 -20.58
CA LYS A 692 -3.56 -10.61 -21.73
C LYS A 692 -3.92 -9.90 -23.05
N LYS A 693 -5.13 -9.35 -23.16
CA LYS A 693 -5.60 -8.62 -24.35
C LYS A 693 -5.41 -7.12 -24.23
N TYR A 694 -5.01 -6.62 -23.06
CA TYR A 694 -4.83 -5.20 -22.87
C TYR A 694 -3.73 -4.65 -23.79
N ALA A 695 -3.99 -3.46 -24.33
CA ALA A 695 -3.06 -2.66 -25.09
C ALA A 695 -3.13 -1.22 -24.58
N SER A 696 -1.98 -0.57 -24.44
CA SER A 696 -1.92 0.81 -23.95
C SER A 696 -2.83 1.73 -24.77
N LYS A 697 -3.59 2.58 -24.08
CA LYS A 697 -4.44 3.64 -24.62
C LYS A 697 -3.81 5.02 -24.45
N PHE A 698 -2.97 5.21 -23.41
CA PHE A 698 -2.40 6.50 -23.07
C PHE A 698 -0.93 6.70 -23.49
N HIS A 699 -0.27 5.65 -24.01
CA HIS A 699 1.04 5.81 -24.63
C HIS A 699 0.96 6.76 -25.84
N PRO A 700 2.00 7.60 -26.10
CA PRO A 700 2.00 8.54 -27.22
C PRO A 700 1.71 7.90 -28.58
N SER A 701 2.22 6.68 -28.85
CA SER A 701 1.91 5.93 -30.08
C SER A 701 0.42 5.59 -30.19
N SER A 702 -0.20 5.18 -29.09
CA SER A 702 -1.64 4.84 -29.05
C SER A 702 -2.51 6.05 -29.27
N LEU A 703 -2.19 7.17 -28.60
CA LEU A 703 -2.88 8.45 -28.80
C LEU A 703 -2.72 8.94 -30.24
N LEU A 704 -1.52 8.80 -30.82
CA LEU A 704 -1.26 9.15 -32.22
C LEU A 704 -2.11 8.31 -33.18
N LYS A 705 -2.23 6.98 -32.99
CA LYS A 705 -3.12 6.12 -33.79
C LYS A 705 -4.56 6.61 -33.73
N MET A 706 -5.06 6.95 -32.53
CA MET A 706 -6.42 7.46 -32.35
C MET A 706 -6.63 8.79 -33.07
N SER A 707 -5.69 9.74 -32.97
CA SER A 707 -5.75 11.01 -33.69
C SER A 707 -5.68 10.83 -35.21
N ILE A 708 -4.88 9.87 -35.70
CA ILE A 708 -4.82 9.50 -37.12
C ILE A 708 -6.17 8.95 -37.59
N ALA A 709 -6.77 8.03 -36.83
CA ALA A 709 -8.08 7.46 -37.15
C ALA A 709 -9.19 8.52 -37.14
N GLU A 710 -9.18 9.44 -36.17
CA GLU A 710 -10.15 10.55 -36.11
C GLU A 710 -10.03 11.47 -37.33
N VAL A 711 -8.81 11.87 -37.70
CA VAL A 711 -8.56 12.67 -38.91
C VAL A 711 -8.99 11.92 -40.16
N ALA A 712 -8.70 10.61 -40.23
CA ALA A 712 -9.12 9.77 -41.33
C ALA A 712 -10.64 9.76 -41.51
N CYS A 713 -11.40 9.66 -40.41
CA CYS A 713 -12.85 9.78 -40.44
C CYS A 713 -13.32 11.16 -40.93
N LYS A 714 -12.78 12.25 -40.38
CA LYS A 714 -13.15 13.62 -40.79
C LYS A 714 -12.90 13.89 -42.26
N LEU A 715 -11.79 13.39 -42.81
CA LEU A 715 -11.46 13.56 -44.22
C LEU A 715 -12.46 12.86 -45.16
N MET A 716 -13.16 11.82 -44.70
CA MET A 716 -14.23 11.20 -45.51
C MET A 716 -15.47 12.10 -45.59
N GLU A 717 -15.73 12.92 -44.57
CA GLU A 717 -16.87 13.86 -44.55
C GLU A 717 -16.66 15.04 -45.52
N TRP A 718 -15.41 15.35 -45.88
CA TRP A 718 -15.09 16.49 -46.73
C TRP A 718 -15.72 16.44 -48.13
N GLU A 719 -15.89 15.24 -48.69
CA GLU A 719 -16.55 15.03 -49.98
C GLU A 719 -18.07 15.26 -49.89
N THR A 720 -18.63 15.20 -48.69
CA THR A 720 -20.07 15.35 -48.42
C THR A 720 -20.50 16.77 -48.10
N TYR A 721 -19.56 17.71 -47.89
CA TYR A 721 -19.92 19.10 -47.59
C TYR A 721 -20.72 19.73 -48.73
N PRO A 722 -21.81 20.44 -48.41
CA PRO A 722 -22.70 20.98 -49.41
C PRO A 722 -21.98 22.02 -50.28
N ARG A 723 -22.02 21.80 -51.60
CA ARG A 723 -21.40 22.68 -52.60
C ARG A 723 -22.48 23.31 -53.46
N PRO A 724 -22.45 24.63 -53.69
CA PRO A 724 -23.37 25.24 -54.64
C PRO A 724 -23.01 24.80 -56.07
N GLU A 725 -24.00 24.43 -56.89
CA GLU A 725 -23.82 24.08 -58.32
C GLU A 725 -23.12 25.20 -59.10
N SER A 726 -23.38 26.45 -58.72
CA SER A 726 -22.65 27.62 -59.17
C SER A 726 -22.55 28.67 -58.06
N VAL A 727 -21.42 29.36 -58.00
CA VAL A 727 -21.27 30.58 -57.20
C VAL A 727 -21.49 31.75 -58.16
N GLU A 728 -22.72 32.28 -58.25
CA GLU A 728 -23.06 33.48 -59.04
C GLU A 728 -22.50 33.48 -60.49
N GLY A 729 -22.63 32.37 -61.22
CA GLY A 729 -22.18 32.29 -62.62
C GLY A 729 -20.74 31.77 -62.86
N LEU A 730 -20.01 31.41 -61.81
CA LEU A 730 -18.78 30.60 -61.90
C LEU A 730 -19.12 29.12 -61.66
N ARG A 731 -18.80 28.26 -62.64
CA ARG A 731 -19.04 26.81 -62.59
C ARG A 731 -18.06 26.17 -61.61
N CYS A 732 -18.57 25.52 -60.56
CA CYS A 732 -17.75 24.69 -59.68
C CYS A 732 -17.43 23.39 -60.43
N LYS A 733 -16.14 23.07 -60.58
CA LYS A 733 -15.74 21.82 -61.24
C LYS A 733 -15.97 20.62 -60.30
N PRO A 734 -16.32 19.43 -60.83
CA PRO A 734 -16.32 18.18 -60.08
C PRO A 734 -15.00 17.95 -59.35
N TRP A 735 -15.05 17.21 -58.24
CA TRP A 735 -13.89 16.94 -57.40
C TRP A 735 -12.76 16.26 -58.20
N GLU A 736 -13.11 15.35 -59.11
CA GLU A 736 -12.20 14.60 -59.97
C GLU A 736 -11.52 15.49 -61.01
N GLU A 737 -12.25 16.43 -61.62
CA GLU A 737 -11.71 17.36 -62.63
C GLU A 737 -10.67 18.30 -62.01
N LEU A 738 -10.93 18.79 -60.79
CA LEU A 738 -10.00 19.68 -60.06
C LEU A 738 -8.68 19.01 -59.67
N ILE A 739 -8.66 17.67 -59.59
CA ILE A 739 -7.47 16.89 -59.27
C ILE A 739 -6.73 16.47 -60.56
N GLN A 740 -7.44 16.21 -61.66
CA GLN A 740 -6.86 15.75 -62.92
C GLN A 740 -6.13 16.84 -63.72
N GLU A 741 -6.59 18.09 -63.68
CA GLU A 741 -6.14 19.12 -64.63
C GLU A 741 -4.69 19.62 -64.44
N ASP A 742 -4.03 19.40 -63.28
CA ASP A 742 -2.66 19.92 -63.04
C ASP A 742 -1.83 19.14 -62.00
N ARG A 743 -2.30 17.99 -61.48
CA ARG A 743 -1.78 17.41 -60.22
C ARG A 743 -1.62 15.89 -60.21
N ALA A 744 -1.27 15.31 -61.37
CA ALA A 744 -0.94 13.89 -61.52
C ALA A 744 0.10 13.40 -60.49
N HIS A 745 1.07 14.23 -60.12
CA HIS A 745 2.10 13.88 -59.12
C HIS A 745 1.55 13.63 -57.71
N LEU A 746 0.48 14.32 -57.31
CA LEU A 746 -0.15 14.15 -56.00
C LEU A 746 -0.97 12.86 -55.93
N LEU A 747 -1.70 12.56 -57.01
CA LEU A 747 -2.41 11.29 -57.17
C LEU A 747 -1.45 10.10 -57.24
N GLN A 748 -0.36 10.24 -58.00
CA GLN A 748 0.68 9.21 -58.08
C GLN A 748 1.32 8.97 -56.71
N LEU A 749 1.68 10.03 -55.98
CA LEU A 749 2.21 9.92 -54.62
C LEU A 749 1.25 9.19 -53.68
N LYS A 750 -0.04 9.53 -53.72
CA LYS A 750 -1.08 8.83 -52.95
C LYS A 750 -1.12 7.33 -53.28
N HIS A 751 -1.08 7.00 -54.57
CA HIS A 751 -1.09 5.61 -55.05
C HIS A 751 0.16 4.84 -54.61
N ASP A 752 1.34 5.45 -54.72
CA ASP A 752 2.62 4.83 -54.34
C ASP A 752 2.64 4.55 -52.83
N LEU A 753 2.26 5.53 -52.01
CA LEU A 753 2.14 5.36 -50.55
C LEU A 753 1.14 4.27 -50.18
N TRP A 754 -0.01 4.22 -50.85
CA TRP A 754 -1.00 3.16 -50.64
C TRP A 754 -0.44 1.77 -50.97
N SER A 755 0.24 1.65 -52.10
CA SER A 755 0.85 0.39 -52.56
C SER A 755 2.00 -0.09 -51.67
N SER A 756 2.54 0.81 -50.83
CA SER A 756 3.62 0.52 -49.88
C SER A 756 3.13 -0.17 -48.61
N MET A 757 1.83 -0.16 -48.36
CA MET A 757 1.25 -0.74 -47.16
C MET A 757 1.35 -2.29 -47.19
N PRO A 758 1.68 -2.96 -46.07
CA PRO A 758 1.85 -4.41 -46.03
C PRO A 758 0.63 -5.20 -46.53
N GLY A 759 0.88 -6.34 -47.16
CA GLY A 759 -0.15 -7.20 -47.73
C GLY A 759 -1.21 -7.75 -46.75
N ILE A 760 -1.01 -7.62 -45.44
CA ILE A 760 -2.03 -7.94 -44.41
C ILE A 760 -3.26 -7.04 -44.56
N ILE A 761 -3.07 -5.77 -44.96
CA ILE A 761 -4.17 -4.85 -45.32
C ILE A 761 -4.89 -5.34 -46.60
N THR A 762 -4.21 -6.15 -47.43
CA THR A 762 -4.76 -6.71 -48.69
C THR A 762 -5.29 -8.15 -48.58
N LEU A 763 -5.15 -8.82 -47.42
CA LEU A 763 -5.53 -10.22 -47.21
C LEU A 763 -6.97 -10.39 -46.67
N ASN A 764 -7.54 -9.41 -45.97
CA ASN A 764 -8.98 -9.36 -45.63
C ASN A 764 -9.80 -8.85 -46.82
N LYS A 765 -9.69 -9.58 -47.93
CA LYS A 765 -10.16 -9.23 -49.27
C LYS A 765 -11.67 -9.30 -49.49
N HIS A 766 -12.46 -9.41 -48.42
CA HIS A 766 -13.91 -9.56 -48.55
C HIS A 766 -14.79 -8.41 -48.05
N ASP A 767 -14.28 -7.34 -47.41
CA ASP A 767 -15.15 -6.19 -47.07
C ASP A 767 -14.48 -4.79 -47.01
N TYR A 768 -13.19 -4.63 -47.34
CA TYR A 768 -12.52 -3.31 -47.28
C TYR A 768 -12.09 -2.83 -48.68
N VAL A 769 -13.07 -2.56 -49.53
CA VAL A 769 -12.85 -2.05 -50.89
C VAL A 769 -12.63 -0.53 -50.83
N ASN A 770 -11.38 -0.07 -51.00
CA ASN A 770 -10.98 1.30 -51.36
C ASN A 770 -11.47 2.48 -50.48
N SER A 771 -12.13 2.24 -49.34
CA SER A 771 -12.59 3.30 -48.44
C SER A 771 -11.61 3.52 -47.28
N PHE A 772 -11.32 4.79 -46.98
CA PHE A 772 -10.43 5.19 -45.87
C PHE A 772 -10.95 4.71 -44.49
N SER A 773 -12.22 4.30 -44.42
CA SER A 773 -12.83 3.63 -43.26
C SER A 773 -12.12 2.33 -42.88
N GLY A 774 -11.66 1.54 -43.87
CA GLY A 774 -10.92 0.30 -43.61
C GLY A 774 -9.53 0.57 -43.02
N VAL A 775 -8.90 1.67 -43.45
CA VAL A 775 -7.60 2.10 -42.92
C VAL A 775 -7.72 2.65 -41.51
N ALA A 776 -8.77 3.42 -41.23
CA ALA A 776 -9.08 3.89 -39.88
C ALA A 776 -9.34 2.72 -38.91
N GLY A 777 -10.12 1.72 -39.32
CA GLY A 777 -10.34 0.49 -38.54
C GLY A 777 -9.04 -0.30 -38.31
N PHE A 778 -8.27 -0.52 -39.38
CA PHE A 778 -6.99 -1.21 -39.30
C PHE A 778 -6.01 -0.53 -38.34
N ILE A 779 -5.80 0.79 -38.49
CA ILE A 779 -4.84 1.49 -37.64
C ILE A 779 -5.31 1.48 -36.19
N THR A 780 -6.61 1.51 -35.89
CA THR A 780 -7.08 1.37 -34.51
C THR A 780 -6.75 -0.01 -33.91
N GLU A 781 -6.93 -1.08 -34.68
CA GLU A 781 -6.68 -2.46 -34.24
C GLU A 781 -5.19 -2.85 -34.22
N TYR A 782 -4.36 -2.17 -35.00
CA TYR A 782 -2.93 -2.52 -35.14
C TYR A 782 -2.18 -2.42 -33.80
N LYS A 783 -1.64 -3.55 -33.30
CA LYS A 783 -0.89 -3.56 -32.03
C LYS A 783 0.52 -3.01 -32.22
N ILE A 784 0.86 -1.98 -31.45
CA ILE A 784 2.21 -1.43 -31.35
C ILE A 784 2.73 -1.80 -29.97
N LEU A 785 3.93 -2.37 -29.90
CA LEU A 785 4.62 -2.55 -28.62
C LEU A 785 4.92 -1.18 -28.00
N THR A 786 4.39 -0.89 -26.80
CA THR A 786 4.61 0.40 -26.13
C THR A 786 5.49 0.30 -24.89
N VAL A 787 5.88 -0.91 -24.49
CA VAL A 787 6.71 -1.13 -23.31
C VAL A 787 8.16 -0.72 -23.57
N TYR A 788 8.71 0.12 -22.69
CA TYR A 788 10.13 0.50 -22.63
C TYR A 788 10.69 1.05 -23.95
N ARG A 789 10.05 2.09 -24.47
CA ARG A 789 10.47 2.71 -25.73
C ARG A 789 11.59 3.72 -25.54
N SER A 790 12.48 3.79 -26.53
CA SER A 790 13.66 4.65 -26.46
C SER A 790 13.33 6.14 -26.53
N LYS A 791 14.20 6.99 -26.00
CA LYS A 791 14.09 8.46 -26.16
C LYS A 791 14.05 8.88 -27.63
N THR A 792 14.79 8.18 -28.49
CA THR A 792 14.79 8.39 -29.95
C THR A 792 13.40 8.22 -30.55
N GLU A 793 12.65 7.22 -30.08
CA GLU A 793 11.26 7.01 -30.47
C GLU A 793 10.36 8.16 -30.05
N THR A 794 10.45 8.55 -28.77
CA THR A 794 9.69 9.66 -28.20
C THR A 794 9.91 10.96 -28.98
N ASP A 795 11.14 11.25 -29.41
CA ASP A 795 11.45 12.45 -30.19
C ASP A 795 10.77 12.45 -31.57
N MET A 796 10.64 11.31 -32.24
CA MET A 796 9.86 11.23 -33.49
C MET A 796 8.36 11.27 -33.23
N LEU A 797 7.87 10.57 -32.21
CA LEU A 797 6.45 10.60 -31.83
C LEU A 797 6.01 12.04 -31.56
N ASN A 798 6.86 12.86 -30.95
CA ASN A 798 6.62 14.30 -30.78
C ASN A 798 6.48 15.06 -32.10
N VAL A 799 7.30 14.74 -33.12
CA VAL A 799 7.17 15.36 -34.45
C VAL A 799 5.92 14.86 -35.17
N LEU A 800 5.64 13.56 -35.14
CA LEU A 800 4.43 12.97 -35.72
C LEU A 800 3.17 13.54 -35.07
N LYS A 801 3.19 13.73 -33.75
CA LYS A 801 2.13 14.39 -32.99
C LYS A 801 1.92 15.83 -33.46
N GLN A 802 3.00 16.61 -33.61
CA GLN A 802 2.87 17.98 -34.14
C GLN A 802 2.27 17.99 -35.55
N ILE A 803 2.62 17.01 -36.40
CA ILE A 803 2.04 16.89 -37.74
C ILE A 803 0.53 16.65 -37.63
N ILE A 804 0.08 15.64 -36.88
CA ILE A 804 -1.35 15.33 -36.79
C ILE A 804 -2.15 16.43 -36.09
N ASP A 805 -1.61 17.08 -35.06
CA ASP A 805 -2.26 18.18 -34.36
C ASP A 805 -2.48 19.38 -35.32
N ASN A 806 -1.52 19.68 -36.20
CA ASN A 806 -1.68 20.70 -37.24
C ASN A 806 -2.69 20.27 -38.32
N VAL A 807 -2.72 18.98 -38.71
CA VAL A 807 -3.73 18.44 -39.63
C VAL A 807 -5.13 18.56 -39.03
N GLN A 808 -5.34 18.18 -37.78
CA GLN A 808 -6.62 18.35 -37.07
C GLN A 808 -7.07 19.80 -37.02
N LEU A 809 -6.13 20.75 -36.86
CA LEU A 809 -6.45 22.18 -36.92
C LEU A 809 -6.82 22.64 -38.33
N ILE A 810 -6.13 22.14 -39.37
CA ILE A 810 -6.53 22.40 -40.77
C ILE A 810 -7.93 21.86 -41.05
N CYS A 811 -8.24 20.65 -40.57
CA CYS A 811 -9.57 20.05 -40.65
C CYS A 811 -10.62 21.02 -40.11
N ARG A 812 -10.52 21.41 -38.85
CA ARG A 812 -11.45 22.36 -38.22
C ARG A 812 -11.58 23.69 -38.99
N GLN A 813 -10.46 24.30 -39.39
CA GLN A 813 -10.45 25.58 -40.11
C GLN A 813 -11.16 25.49 -41.47
N VAL A 814 -11.00 24.38 -42.20
CA VAL A 814 -11.66 24.17 -43.49
C VAL A 814 -13.14 23.88 -43.28
N GLU A 815 -13.50 23.06 -42.30
CA GLU A 815 -14.89 22.71 -41.98
C GLU A 815 -15.70 23.93 -41.56
N GLU A 816 -15.20 24.71 -40.58
CA GLU A 816 -15.78 25.98 -40.16
C GLU A 816 -15.85 26.95 -41.35
N GLY A 817 -14.76 27.08 -42.11
CA GLY A 817 -14.69 28.00 -43.25
C GLY A 817 -15.65 27.65 -44.40
N LEU A 818 -15.90 26.37 -44.67
CA LEU A 818 -16.86 25.93 -45.69
C LEU A 818 -18.29 26.13 -45.19
N SER A 819 -18.57 25.69 -43.97
CA SER A 819 -19.90 25.79 -43.35
C SER A 819 -20.35 27.25 -43.25
N ASP A 820 -19.52 28.13 -42.69
CA ASP A 820 -19.84 29.55 -42.51
C ASP A 820 -20.12 30.25 -43.84
N LYS A 821 -19.28 29.99 -44.85
CA LYS A 821 -19.44 30.58 -46.19
C LYS A 821 -20.67 30.04 -46.90
N TYR A 822 -20.98 28.75 -46.74
CA TYR A 822 -22.19 28.14 -47.28
C TYR A 822 -23.44 28.75 -46.64
N GLN A 823 -23.48 28.89 -45.31
CA GLN A 823 -24.61 29.51 -44.61
C GLN A 823 -24.81 30.97 -45.01
N LEU A 824 -23.73 31.76 -45.10
CA LEU A 824 -23.80 33.15 -45.55
C LEU A 824 -24.24 33.27 -47.02
N LEU A 825 -23.88 32.32 -47.87
CA LEU A 825 -24.37 32.26 -49.25
C LEU A 825 -25.86 31.95 -49.27
N ALA A 826 -26.31 30.93 -48.53
CA ALA A 826 -27.71 30.51 -48.43
C ALA A 826 -28.61 31.63 -47.87
N SER A 827 -28.09 32.45 -46.95
CA SER A 827 -28.79 33.60 -46.40
C SER A 827 -28.66 34.88 -47.24
N HIS A 828 -28.07 34.83 -48.44
CA HIS A 828 -27.79 35.98 -49.30
C HIS A 828 -26.97 37.12 -48.62
N MET A 829 -26.15 36.80 -47.62
CA MET A 829 -25.33 37.78 -46.87
C MET A 829 -23.84 37.75 -47.23
N LEU A 830 -23.43 36.91 -48.19
CA LEU A 830 -22.02 36.76 -48.58
C LEU A 830 -21.52 37.92 -49.46
N ARG A 831 -20.60 38.74 -48.93
CA ARG A 831 -20.06 39.93 -49.64
C ARG A 831 -19.14 39.55 -50.80
N SER A 832 -18.97 40.46 -51.76
CA SER A 832 -18.13 40.27 -52.97
C SER A 832 -16.73 39.68 -52.70
N ARG A 833 -15.98 40.27 -51.76
CA ARG A 833 -14.64 39.76 -51.38
C ARG A 833 -14.68 38.38 -50.73
N GLN A 834 -15.73 38.08 -49.97
CA GLN A 834 -15.92 36.77 -49.34
C GLN A 834 -16.31 35.71 -50.39
N ARG A 835 -17.08 36.08 -51.42
CA ARG A 835 -17.41 35.22 -52.57
C ARG A 835 -16.16 34.78 -53.33
N GLU A 836 -15.26 35.71 -53.64
CA GLU A 836 -14.00 35.38 -54.31
C GLU A 836 -13.12 34.44 -53.47
N THR A 837 -13.10 34.67 -52.15
CA THR A 837 -12.38 33.80 -51.20
C THR A 837 -13.03 32.41 -51.13
N TYR A 838 -14.36 32.32 -51.20
CA TYR A 838 -15.09 31.05 -51.21
C TYR A 838 -14.80 30.26 -52.50
N HIS A 839 -14.80 30.92 -53.66
CA HIS A 839 -14.44 30.30 -54.93
C HIS A 839 -13.02 29.72 -54.93
N ARG A 840 -12.02 30.48 -54.43
CA ARG A 840 -10.64 29.98 -54.28
C ARG A 840 -10.56 28.77 -53.34
N MET A 841 -11.32 28.81 -52.24
CA MET A 841 -11.39 27.71 -51.29
C MET A 841 -11.94 26.44 -51.94
N LEU A 842 -13.09 26.51 -52.63
CA LEU A 842 -13.70 25.37 -53.33
C LEU A 842 -12.76 24.71 -54.35
N ASN A 843 -11.96 25.50 -55.06
CA ASN A 843 -10.98 24.98 -56.03
C ASN A 843 -9.70 24.42 -55.40
N THR A 844 -9.38 24.79 -54.15
CA THR A 844 -8.15 24.39 -53.46
C THR A 844 -8.37 23.18 -52.55
N VAL A 845 -9.53 23.10 -51.89
CA VAL A 845 -9.87 22.08 -50.90
C VAL A 845 -9.66 20.64 -51.42
N PRO A 846 -10.06 20.25 -52.66
CA PRO A 846 -9.83 18.90 -53.16
C PRO A 846 -8.36 18.47 -53.21
N CYS A 847 -7.46 19.42 -53.48
CA CYS A 847 -6.04 19.13 -53.58
C CYS A 847 -5.33 19.22 -52.23
N LEU A 848 -5.78 20.12 -51.36
CA LEU A 848 -5.40 20.08 -49.95
C LEU A 848 -5.82 18.75 -49.30
N HIS A 849 -7.04 18.27 -49.57
CA HIS A 849 -7.54 16.98 -49.11
C HIS A 849 -6.64 15.83 -49.56
N THR A 850 -6.34 15.75 -50.86
CA THR A 850 -5.46 14.71 -51.40
C THR A 850 -4.03 14.80 -50.83
N ALA A 851 -3.53 16.02 -50.56
CA ALA A 851 -2.22 16.21 -49.93
C ALA A 851 -2.23 15.76 -48.47
N ILE A 852 -3.28 16.08 -47.70
CA ILE A 852 -3.48 15.61 -46.33
C ILE A 852 -3.62 14.08 -46.31
N HIS A 853 -4.30 13.48 -47.29
CA HIS A 853 -4.36 12.02 -47.41
C HIS A 853 -2.96 11.41 -47.53
N CYS A 854 -2.07 11.99 -48.33
CA CYS A 854 -0.68 11.54 -48.42
C CYS A 854 0.03 11.68 -47.07
N VAL A 855 -0.19 12.79 -46.34
CA VAL A 855 0.37 12.98 -44.99
C VAL A 855 -0.13 11.89 -44.04
N VAL A 856 -1.43 11.60 -44.03
CA VAL A 856 -2.00 10.55 -43.17
C VAL A 856 -1.43 9.16 -43.51
N LEU A 857 -1.28 8.82 -44.80
CA LEU A 857 -0.65 7.56 -45.20
C LEU A 857 0.82 7.49 -44.76
N ILE A 858 1.58 8.59 -44.87
CA ILE A 858 2.95 8.67 -44.34
C ILE A 858 2.97 8.42 -42.84
N LEU A 859 2.07 9.06 -42.09
CA LEU A 859 1.97 8.86 -40.63
C LEU A 859 1.67 7.39 -40.30
N ILE A 860 0.73 6.75 -41.00
CA ILE A 860 0.38 5.34 -40.77
C ILE A 860 1.58 4.43 -41.04
N ILE A 861 2.27 4.58 -42.18
CA ILE A 861 3.44 3.76 -42.50
C ILE A 861 4.52 3.91 -41.41
N ILE A 862 4.79 5.14 -40.98
CA ILE A 862 5.81 5.38 -39.96
C ILE A 862 5.38 4.82 -38.61
N VAL A 863 4.10 4.93 -38.24
CA VAL A 863 3.54 4.35 -37.02
C VAL A 863 3.64 2.81 -37.03
N MET A 864 3.41 2.16 -38.18
CA MET A 864 3.57 0.71 -38.32
C MET A 864 5.02 0.25 -38.16
N HIS A 865 5.98 1.09 -38.55
CA HIS A 865 7.41 0.79 -38.46
C HIS A 865 8.10 1.49 -37.27
N ILE A 866 7.32 2.11 -36.36
CA ILE A 866 7.87 2.95 -35.28
C ILE A 866 8.79 2.16 -34.35
N ASN A 867 8.49 0.88 -34.17
CA ASN A 867 9.27 0.00 -33.31
C ASN A 867 10.61 -0.44 -33.92
N SER A 868 10.76 -0.28 -35.23
CA SER A 868 11.97 -0.62 -35.99
C SER A 868 12.86 0.60 -36.23
N VAL A 869 12.65 1.70 -35.50
CA VAL A 869 13.41 2.93 -35.73
C VAL A 869 14.88 2.74 -35.32
N PRO A 870 15.83 3.07 -36.22
CA PRO A 870 17.25 3.11 -35.90
C PRO A 870 17.61 4.07 -34.75
N VAL A 871 18.74 3.80 -34.10
CA VAL A 871 19.31 4.65 -33.04
C VAL A 871 19.55 6.08 -33.54
N ALA A 872 19.38 7.09 -32.66
CA ALA A 872 19.47 8.52 -33.01
C ALA A 872 20.75 8.95 -33.77
N SER A 873 21.87 8.24 -33.56
CA SER A 873 23.14 8.53 -34.21
C SER A 873 23.23 8.00 -35.65
N SER A 874 22.30 7.16 -36.09
CA SER A 874 22.36 6.57 -37.43
C SER A 874 22.02 7.59 -38.51
N GLU A 875 22.67 7.44 -39.66
CA GLU A 875 22.37 8.26 -40.84
C GLU A 875 20.91 8.08 -41.27
N GLU A 876 20.36 6.88 -41.13
CA GLU A 876 18.96 6.54 -41.43
C GLU A 876 17.96 7.32 -40.56
N TYR A 877 18.21 7.39 -39.25
CA TYR A 877 17.41 8.20 -38.33
C TYR A 877 17.47 9.68 -38.72
N GLN A 878 18.67 10.21 -38.98
CA GLN A 878 18.84 11.62 -39.35
C GLN A 878 18.14 11.97 -40.66
N HIS A 879 18.09 11.04 -41.63
CA HIS A 879 17.33 11.23 -42.87
C HIS A 879 15.82 11.23 -42.61
N MET A 880 15.31 10.26 -41.84
CA MET A 880 13.89 10.17 -41.49
C MET A 880 13.42 11.37 -40.67
N TYR A 881 14.20 11.79 -39.67
CA TYR A 881 13.87 12.93 -38.82
C TYR A 881 13.85 14.25 -39.61
N ARG A 882 14.79 14.44 -40.54
CA ARG A 882 14.78 15.57 -41.49
C ARG A 882 13.56 15.54 -42.42
N PHE A 883 13.22 14.35 -42.92
CA PHE A 883 12.01 14.14 -43.73
C PHE A 883 10.74 14.52 -42.97
N LEU A 884 10.59 14.04 -41.72
CA LEU A 884 9.44 14.38 -40.87
C LEU A 884 9.35 15.88 -40.57
N LYS A 885 10.49 16.54 -40.29
CA LYS A 885 10.51 18.01 -40.13
C LYS A 885 10.11 18.74 -41.40
N GLN A 886 10.47 18.21 -42.57
CA GLN A 886 10.06 18.78 -43.85
C GLN A 886 8.54 18.63 -44.07
N VAL A 887 7.96 17.46 -43.76
CA VAL A 887 6.50 17.26 -43.77
C VAL A 887 5.82 18.23 -42.81
N LEU A 888 6.30 18.31 -41.57
CA LEU A 888 5.77 19.22 -40.55
C LEU A 888 5.76 20.68 -41.03
N LYS A 889 6.84 21.14 -41.69
CA LYS A 889 6.92 22.50 -42.24
C LYS A 889 5.83 22.79 -43.27
N TYR A 890 5.50 21.82 -44.13
CA TYR A 890 4.40 21.99 -45.08
C TYR A 890 3.05 22.09 -44.37
N VAL A 891 2.79 21.20 -43.42
CA VAL A 891 1.53 21.21 -42.68
C VAL A 891 1.39 22.49 -41.86
N GLN A 892 2.42 22.97 -41.16
CA GLN A 892 2.40 24.25 -40.44
C GLN A 892 2.12 25.45 -41.35
N ASN A 893 2.68 25.45 -42.57
CA ASN A 893 2.37 26.48 -43.56
C ASN A 893 0.90 26.41 -43.97
N TRP A 894 0.36 25.21 -44.23
CA TRP A 894 -1.04 25.04 -44.55
C TRP A 894 -1.94 25.53 -43.43
N THR A 895 -1.68 25.12 -42.18
CA THR A 895 -2.39 25.60 -40.98
C THR A 895 -2.40 27.12 -40.87
N THR A 896 -1.28 27.77 -41.20
CA THR A 896 -1.18 29.23 -41.21
C THR A 896 -2.00 29.84 -42.34
N TYR A 897 -2.00 29.25 -43.52
CA TYR A 897 -2.68 29.78 -44.70
C TYR A 897 -4.19 29.55 -44.69
N THR A 898 -4.65 28.44 -44.11
CA THR A 898 -6.07 28.08 -43.97
C THR A 898 -6.78 28.81 -42.84
N SER A 899 -6.05 29.50 -41.96
CA SER A 899 -6.65 30.24 -40.86
C SER A 899 -7.59 31.36 -41.35
N ILE A 900 -8.64 31.62 -40.57
CA ILE A 900 -9.64 32.65 -40.88
C ILE A 900 -8.99 34.04 -41.01
N GLU A 901 -7.93 34.31 -40.25
CA GLU A 901 -7.20 35.59 -40.32
C GLU A 901 -6.40 35.75 -41.61
N ARG A 902 -5.77 34.68 -42.11
CA ARG A 902 -4.86 34.74 -43.26
C ARG A 902 -5.59 34.49 -44.58
N ASN A 903 -6.45 33.47 -44.66
CA ASN A 903 -7.25 33.13 -45.84
C ASN A 903 -6.44 33.06 -47.17
N ARG A 904 -5.22 32.50 -47.13
CA ARG A 904 -4.24 32.47 -48.23
C ARG A 904 -4.33 31.20 -49.08
N TRP A 905 -5.47 31.01 -49.76
CA TRP A 905 -5.79 29.77 -50.48
C TRP A 905 -4.94 29.49 -51.74
N ASN A 906 -4.44 30.53 -52.43
CA ASN A 906 -3.55 30.32 -53.58
C ASN A 906 -2.17 29.79 -53.15
N GLU A 907 -1.71 30.21 -51.98
CA GLU A 907 -0.47 29.75 -51.37
C GLU A 907 -0.60 28.32 -50.85
N VAL A 908 -1.76 27.93 -50.32
CA VAL A 908 -2.09 26.51 -50.05
C VAL A 908 -1.96 25.71 -51.33
N LEU A 909 -2.60 26.16 -52.42
CA LEU A 909 -2.58 25.48 -53.71
C LEU A 909 -1.15 25.24 -54.22
N THR A 910 -0.34 26.30 -54.24
CA THR A 910 1.06 26.25 -54.68
C THR A 910 1.88 25.33 -53.78
N SER A 911 1.66 25.42 -52.47
CA SER A 911 2.38 24.62 -51.48
C SER A 911 2.05 23.12 -51.61
N THR A 912 0.80 22.74 -51.91
CA THR A 912 0.42 21.34 -52.12
C THR A 912 1.11 20.72 -53.36
N SER A 913 1.27 21.49 -54.43
CA SER A 913 2.01 21.04 -55.62
C SER A 913 3.50 20.83 -55.30
N ILE A 914 4.14 21.78 -54.61
CA ILE A 914 5.57 21.67 -54.22
C ILE A 914 5.77 20.48 -53.27
N PHE A 915 4.84 20.28 -52.32
CA PHE A 915 4.84 19.14 -51.41
C PHE A 915 4.89 17.83 -52.18
N SER A 916 4.02 17.63 -53.18
CA SER A 916 3.98 16.38 -53.96
C SER A 916 5.34 16.00 -54.57
N VAL A 917 6.03 16.96 -55.18
CA VAL A 917 7.33 16.74 -55.84
C VAL A 917 8.44 16.46 -54.82
N HIS A 918 8.49 17.26 -53.76
CA HIS A 918 9.52 17.12 -52.73
C HIS A 918 9.38 15.82 -51.93
N ILE A 919 8.16 15.44 -51.57
CA ILE A 919 7.91 14.20 -50.82
C ILE A 919 8.19 12.98 -51.69
N ASN A 920 7.75 12.95 -52.95
CA ASN A 920 8.03 11.83 -53.83
C ASN A 920 9.56 11.58 -53.97
N ARG A 921 10.34 12.65 -54.16
CA ARG A 921 11.82 12.54 -54.16
C ARG A 921 12.38 12.04 -52.83
N ALA A 922 11.82 12.48 -51.71
CA ALA A 922 12.30 12.08 -50.38
C ALA A 922 11.93 10.64 -50.00
N LEU A 923 10.81 10.11 -50.50
CA LEU A 923 10.41 8.70 -50.30
C LEU A 923 11.39 7.74 -50.97
N GLN A 924 11.90 8.07 -52.16
CA GLN A 924 12.91 7.26 -52.86
C GLN A 924 14.23 7.08 -52.08
N GLN A 925 14.52 7.99 -51.14
CA GLN A 925 15.78 8.01 -50.39
C GLN A 925 15.64 7.34 -49.01
N ASN A 926 14.43 7.26 -48.45
CA ASN A 926 14.19 6.79 -47.09
C ASN A 926 14.08 5.26 -47.00
N PHE A 927 14.78 4.67 -46.03
CA PHE A 927 14.91 3.22 -45.88
C PHE A 927 13.57 2.50 -45.62
N ILE A 928 12.66 3.06 -44.81
CA ILE A 928 11.30 2.50 -44.56
C ILE A 928 10.51 2.37 -45.87
N PHE A 929 10.80 3.25 -46.83
CA PHE A 929 10.14 3.32 -48.12
C PHE A 929 10.98 2.70 -49.26
N ARG A 930 12.14 2.07 -48.98
CA ARG A 930 12.97 1.43 -50.02
C ARG A 930 12.32 0.19 -50.66
N GLY A 931 11.24 -0.34 -50.07
CA GLY A 931 10.42 -1.43 -50.62
C GLY A 931 9.42 -1.01 -51.71
N ILE A 932 9.22 0.29 -51.95
CA ILE A 932 8.19 0.81 -52.88
C ILE A 932 8.46 0.45 -54.35
N HIS A 933 9.69 0.02 -54.68
CA HIS A 933 10.10 -0.28 -56.06
C HIS A 933 10.82 -1.64 -56.26
N ASN A 934 10.84 -2.54 -55.28
CA ASN A 934 11.50 -3.86 -55.45
C ASN A 934 10.71 -5.01 -54.79
N PRO A 935 9.88 -5.77 -55.53
CA PRO A 935 8.99 -6.79 -54.99
C PRO A 935 9.67 -8.11 -54.58
N THR A 936 11.00 -8.18 -54.47
CA THR A 936 11.75 -9.43 -54.27
C THR A 936 12.37 -9.64 -52.89
N THR A 937 12.21 -8.71 -51.95
CA THR A 937 12.67 -8.94 -50.57
C THR A 937 11.53 -9.49 -49.73
N THR A 938 11.57 -10.81 -49.52
CA THR A 938 10.82 -11.54 -48.49
C THR A 938 10.86 -10.80 -47.15
N PRO A 939 9.76 -10.79 -46.37
CA PRO A 939 9.76 -10.21 -45.04
C PRO A 939 10.81 -10.94 -44.17
N PRO A 940 11.54 -10.22 -43.30
CA PRO A 940 12.33 -10.90 -42.29
C PRO A 940 11.36 -11.71 -41.41
N LYS A 941 11.61 -13.01 -41.34
CA LYS A 941 11.07 -13.84 -40.26
C LYS A 941 11.78 -13.39 -38.99
N ASP A 942 11.07 -12.71 -38.12
CA ASP A 942 11.01 -12.95 -36.66
C ASP A 942 9.90 -12.08 -36.05
#